data_AF-A0A1H4G7Q8-F1
#
_entry.id   AF-A0A1H4G7Q8-F1
#
_cell.length_a   1.000
_cell.length_b   1.000
_cell.length_c   1.000
_cell.angle_alpha   90.00
_cell.angle_beta   90.00
_cell.angle_gamma   90.00
#
_symmetry.space_group_name_H-M   'P 1'
#
loop_
_entity.id
_entity.type
_entity.pdbx_description
1 polymer ?
#
loop_
_entity_poly.entity_id
_entity_poly.type
_entity_poly.pdbx_seq_one_letter_code
_entity_poly.pdbx_strand_id
1 'polypeptide(L)'
;MLKSAAKKSLSAMLAGTVMLTGYTGLWAGPQTVYAEEQNIDAQADGINEARFLQLYDQLKDPANGYFSPEGIPYHSIETLMSEAPDYGHMTTSEAYSYWLWLETMYGHYTGDWSKLEAAWDSMEKYIIPVNEGDGKEEQPTMSYYNPNSPATYAAEKPFPDQYPSAINGQYAAGKDPLDAELKSSYGNNQTYLMHWLLDVDNWYGYGNLLNPNHTAAYVNTFQRGEQESVWEAIPHPSQDNKTFGKTGEGFMSLFTKETQTPAAQWRYTNATDADARAVQVLYWAKEMGYTNTTYLDKAKKMGDYLRYGMHDKYFQKIGSAKNGTPTAGTGKDSNMYLMAWYTSWGGGLGEGGNWAWRIGASHTHQAYQNPVAAYALSDPAGGLIPKSTTAKADWNASLKRQLEFYTWLQSHEGAIGGGATNSFDGSYKAYPAGTSTFYDMAYQEAPVYRDPDSNTWFGFQAWSLERVAEMYYILAESGDLSSENFQMAKKVITKWVDWAKDYVFVDERPVTDAQGYYLNAAGQRILGGTNAQVATTPAPGEFWIPGSQEWQGQPDKWNGFSAFTQNPNFHVVTKDPAQDTGVLGSYIKALTFFAAGTQAEGGVLSAKGQEAKDMAEKLLNTAWDYNDGVGIVTEEVRKDYFRFFAKEIYIPANWTGTFGQGNTIPGTAGVPSDPAKGGNGVYIGYPDLRPAIKQDPAWAYLDNLYKTSYNPTTKKWENGAPTFTYHRFWSQVDMATAYGEYDRLLGNTGGPVVRVPAAPAGLTAAAGSEQVALNWTASTGAASYTVKRAEVSGGPYTSVATGVTGSTFTDTALTNGKTYYYVVTAVNTAGESAPSAQASATPQAGTSIPGVLTLTGTAGNNQAVLTWTASTGAASYKVQRSVAGGTYADLATGLTALTYTDATAVNGTAYNYRVVAVNASGQTLSNVVTVTPTAPPVTTGALEVQYRNGGSGTSGNAVTPQFNIKNTGTTAVDLSQVKVRYYFTKDSASDLSFWCDYAQIGSANVEAHFVTVDPAKGTADTYLEIGFKSGAGSLAAGAETGIIQGRFSKNNWTNFDQTNDYSFDASKTAFSAWNKVTAYISGVNAWGIEP
;
A
#
# COMPACT_ATOMS: atom_id res chain seq x y z
N MET A 1 38.37 49.47 19.93
CA MET A 1 39.76 49.00 20.12
C MET A 1 39.88 47.71 19.29
N LEU A 2 40.66 47.64 18.20
CA LEU A 2 42.10 47.28 18.16
C LEU A 2 42.37 46.01 19.02
N LYS A 3 42.95 44.88 18.57
CA LYS A 3 43.63 44.41 17.32
C LYS A 3 43.74 42.85 17.42
N SER A 4 44.11 42.01 16.44
CA SER A 4 44.38 42.10 14.98
C SER A 4 44.70 40.72 14.36
N ALA A 5 44.34 40.49 13.07
CA ALA A 5 45.14 39.85 11.99
C ALA A 5 45.79 38.43 12.18
N ALA A 6 46.14 37.64 11.16
CA ALA A 6 45.75 37.49 9.74
C ALA A 6 46.55 36.29 9.14
N LYS A 7 46.10 35.68 8.03
CA LYS A 7 46.96 35.13 6.95
C LYS A 7 46.16 34.67 5.72
N LYS A 8 46.63 35.06 4.52
CA LYS A 8 46.21 34.58 3.18
C LYS A 8 47.45 34.49 2.29
N SER A 9 47.53 33.45 1.46
CA SER A 9 48.42 33.25 0.31
C SER A 9 48.03 31.87 -0.27
N LEU A 10 47.30 31.72 -1.38
CA LEU A 10 47.46 32.20 -2.75
C LEU A 10 48.77 31.75 -3.43
N SER A 11 48.63 30.83 -4.39
CA SER A 11 49.54 30.49 -5.48
C SER A 11 48.70 29.97 -6.66
N ALA A 12 49.13 30.17 -7.91
CA ALA A 12 48.24 30.06 -9.08
C ALA A 12 48.91 29.46 -10.34
N MET A 13 48.05 28.97 -11.25
CA MET A 13 48.21 28.88 -12.71
C MET A 13 49.30 28.00 -13.36
N LEU A 14 48.87 27.02 -14.17
CA LEU A 14 49.07 26.82 -15.65
C LEU A 14 48.74 25.34 -15.98
N ALA A 15 48.33 24.86 -17.16
CA ALA A 15 47.58 25.32 -18.33
C ALA A 15 47.65 24.17 -19.37
N GLY A 16 46.55 23.89 -20.10
CA GLY A 16 46.55 23.24 -21.42
C GLY A 16 46.20 21.74 -21.49
N THR A 17 45.58 21.19 -22.55
CA THR A 17 45.18 21.76 -23.86
C THR A 17 44.12 20.88 -24.60
N VAL A 18 42.97 21.47 -24.97
CA VAL A 18 42.13 21.25 -26.19
C VAL A 18 41.41 19.91 -26.50
N MET A 19 40.06 20.01 -26.47
CA MET A 19 39.00 19.52 -27.41
C MET A 19 39.05 18.13 -28.10
N LEU A 20 37.91 17.42 -28.01
CA LEU A 20 36.97 17.33 -29.15
C LEU A 20 35.50 17.19 -28.67
N THR A 21 34.54 17.56 -29.52
CA THR A 21 33.13 17.86 -29.18
C THR A 21 32.13 16.72 -29.45
N GLY A 22 31.08 16.64 -28.62
CA GLY A 22 29.84 15.91 -28.90
C GLY A 22 28.69 16.45 -28.04
N TYR A 23 27.70 17.09 -28.66
CA TYR A 23 26.63 17.87 -27.99
C TYR A 23 25.29 17.12 -27.96
N THR A 24 24.58 17.18 -26.83
CA THR A 24 23.10 17.14 -26.56
C THR A 24 22.97 16.69 -25.09
N GLY A 25 22.37 17.35 -24.10
CA GLY A 25 21.38 18.42 -23.92
C GLY A 25 20.99 18.33 -22.42
N LEU A 26 21.00 19.42 -21.63
CA LEU A 26 19.78 20.13 -21.19
C LEU A 26 18.70 19.18 -20.59
N TRP A 27 18.36 19.18 -19.30
CA TRP A 27 18.41 20.22 -18.25
C TRP A 27 18.75 19.64 -16.86
N ALA A 28 19.34 20.45 -15.98
CA ALA A 28 19.39 20.18 -14.54
C ALA A 28 18.75 21.34 -13.77
N GLY A 29 17.60 21.08 -13.13
CA GLY A 29 17.02 21.98 -12.13
C GLY A 29 17.79 21.89 -10.80
N PRO A 30 17.58 22.82 -9.86
CA PRO A 30 18.26 22.78 -8.57
C PRO A 30 17.79 21.57 -7.78
N GLN A 31 18.71 20.68 -7.39
CA GLN A 31 18.40 19.69 -6.37
C GLN A 31 18.19 20.41 -5.04
N THR A 32 16.96 20.38 -4.54
CA THR A 32 16.68 20.56 -3.13
C THR A 32 17.44 19.47 -2.37
N VAL A 33 18.39 19.89 -1.54
CA VAL A 33 19.04 18.99 -0.59
C VAL A 33 18.04 18.72 0.52
N TYR A 34 17.30 17.63 0.39
CA TYR A 34 16.69 17.01 1.57
C TYR A 34 17.85 16.56 2.46
N ALA A 35 17.92 17.10 3.68
CA ALA A 35 18.81 16.57 4.69
C ALA A 35 18.34 15.13 4.98
N GLU A 36 19.28 14.19 5.10
CA GLU A 36 18.98 12.85 5.60
C GLU A 36 18.39 13.01 7.01
N GLU A 37 17.10 12.72 7.17
CA GLU A 37 16.46 12.71 8.48
C GLU A 37 17.19 11.68 9.35
N GLN A 38 17.67 12.12 10.51
CA GLN A 38 18.26 11.21 11.47
C GLN A 38 17.16 10.29 11.97
N ASN A 39 17.35 8.98 11.85
CA ASN A 39 16.50 7.98 12.50
C ASN A 39 16.44 8.24 14.02
N ILE A 40 15.44 8.98 14.46
CA ILE A 40 14.95 8.96 15.83
C ILE A 40 13.88 7.87 15.83
N ASP A 41 14.37 6.62 15.89
CA ASP A 41 13.58 5.40 16.06
C ASP A 41 12.94 5.45 17.45
N ALA A 42 11.81 6.17 17.54
CA ALA A 42 11.12 6.51 18.78
C ALA A 42 10.76 5.22 19.51
N GLN A 43 11.33 5.03 20.70
CA GLN A 43 11.26 3.77 21.39
C GLN A 43 9.93 3.61 22.12
N ALA A 44 8.90 3.16 21.41
CA ALA A 44 7.61 2.86 22.02
C ALA A 44 7.74 1.92 23.23
N ASP A 45 7.05 2.29 24.31
CA ASP A 45 6.92 1.56 25.57
C ASP A 45 5.65 0.68 25.56
N GLY A 46 4.62 1.05 24.79
CA GLY A 46 3.34 0.35 24.70
C GLY A 46 3.04 -0.29 23.33
N ILE A 47 2.15 -1.29 23.31
CA ILE A 47 1.60 -1.85 22.07
C ILE A 47 0.71 -0.83 21.34
N ASN A 48 -0.10 -0.09 22.09
CA ASN A 48 -1.04 0.84 21.49
C ASN A 48 -0.32 2.14 21.09
N GLU A 49 0.72 2.56 21.80
CA GLU A 49 1.70 3.53 21.27
C GLU A 49 2.32 3.07 19.94
N ALA A 50 2.82 1.83 19.85
CA ALA A 50 3.39 1.32 18.60
C ALA A 50 2.40 1.32 17.42
N ARG A 51 1.12 1.00 17.69
CA ARG A 51 0.02 1.08 16.71
C ARG A 51 -0.32 2.52 16.33
N PHE A 52 -0.31 3.46 17.28
CA PHE A 52 -0.45 4.89 17.02
C PHE A 52 0.66 5.40 16.10
N LEU A 53 1.93 5.10 16.43
CA LEU A 53 3.08 5.53 15.62
C LEU A 53 3.05 4.91 14.21
N GLN A 54 2.65 3.65 14.08
CA GLN A 54 2.46 3.04 12.76
C GLN A 54 1.36 3.74 11.95
N LEU A 55 0.19 4.03 12.54
CA LEU A 55 -0.88 4.76 11.84
C LEU A 55 -0.45 6.20 11.51
N TYR A 56 0.34 6.83 12.36
CA TYR A 56 0.95 8.13 12.08
C TYR A 56 1.86 8.02 10.85
N ASP A 57 2.81 7.08 10.80
CA ASP A 57 3.69 6.90 9.65
C ASP A 57 2.89 6.62 8.37
N GLN A 58 1.84 5.81 8.44
CA GLN A 58 0.93 5.55 7.32
C GLN A 58 0.18 6.82 6.85
N LEU A 59 -0.27 7.66 7.79
CA LEU A 59 -0.91 8.96 7.52
C LEU A 59 0.07 9.98 6.92
N LYS A 60 1.36 9.92 7.30
CA LYS A 60 2.38 10.89 6.86
C LYS A 60 3.15 10.47 5.62
N ASP A 61 3.13 9.19 5.23
CA ASP A 61 3.83 8.71 4.02
C ASP A 61 3.26 9.37 2.75
N PRO A 62 4.07 10.15 2.00
CA PRO A 62 3.63 10.74 0.73
C PRO A 62 3.22 9.71 -0.34
N ALA A 63 3.66 8.44 -0.22
CA ALA A 63 3.23 7.36 -1.10
C ALA A 63 1.76 6.95 -0.88
N ASN A 64 1.21 7.21 0.30
CA ASN A 64 -0.20 6.92 0.63
C ASN A 64 -1.15 8.05 0.18
N GLY A 65 -0.68 9.29 0.06
CA GLY A 65 -1.45 10.36 -0.62
C GLY A 65 -2.50 11.08 0.21
N TYR A 66 -2.46 10.99 1.55
CA TYR A 66 -3.33 11.76 2.44
C TYR A 66 -3.17 13.29 2.34
N PHE A 67 -2.04 13.76 1.83
CA PHE A 67 -1.69 15.19 1.73
C PHE A 67 -1.40 15.59 0.28
N SER A 68 -1.80 16.81 -0.10
CA SER A 68 -1.47 17.43 -1.38
C SER A 68 0.02 17.76 -1.50
N PRO A 69 0.52 18.08 -2.71
CA PRO A 69 1.87 18.59 -2.91
C PRO A 69 2.21 19.87 -2.14
N GLU A 70 1.22 20.66 -1.69
CA GLU A 70 1.41 21.82 -0.80
C GLU A 70 1.49 21.47 0.70
N GLY A 71 1.32 20.19 1.07
CA GLY A 71 1.27 19.73 2.46
C GLY A 71 -0.08 19.96 3.14
N ILE A 72 -1.17 20.00 2.37
CA ILE A 72 -2.54 20.18 2.86
C ILE A 72 -3.21 18.81 2.96
N PRO A 73 -3.79 18.39 4.11
CA PRO A 73 -4.51 17.12 4.18
C PRO A 73 -5.75 17.19 3.30
N TYR A 74 -6.01 16.17 2.47
CA TYR A 74 -7.29 16.00 1.80
C TYR A 74 -8.35 15.50 2.79
N HIS A 75 -9.63 15.55 2.41
CA HIS A 75 -10.69 14.89 3.16
C HIS A 75 -10.60 13.36 3.06
N SER A 76 -10.20 12.83 1.89
CA SER A 76 -9.86 11.43 1.66
C SER A 76 -8.80 11.25 0.56
N ILE A 77 -8.11 10.10 0.56
CA ILE A 77 -7.23 9.69 -0.56
C ILE A 77 -8.05 9.49 -1.85
N GLU A 78 -9.23 8.89 -1.74
CA GLU A 78 -10.10 8.65 -2.88
C GLU A 78 -10.79 9.95 -3.30
N THR A 79 -10.90 10.17 -4.62
CA THR A 79 -11.41 11.41 -5.22
C THR A 79 -12.94 11.38 -5.42
N LEU A 80 -13.50 10.26 -5.91
CA LEU A 80 -14.94 10.08 -6.05
C LEU A 80 -15.59 9.79 -4.69
N MET A 81 -16.02 10.84 -4.01
CA MET A 81 -16.80 10.76 -2.78
C MET A 81 -17.64 12.02 -2.60
N SER A 82 -18.80 11.90 -1.94
CA SER A 82 -19.68 13.03 -1.61
C SER A 82 -20.51 12.71 -0.37
N GLU A 83 -20.47 13.57 0.64
CA GLU A 83 -21.12 13.37 1.95
C GLU A 83 -21.31 14.66 2.75
N ALA A 84 -20.32 15.55 2.75
CA ALA A 84 -20.42 16.94 3.25
C ALA A 84 -19.56 17.88 2.39
N PRO A 85 -18.24 17.62 2.22
CA PRO A 85 -17.59 17.92 0.95
C PRO A 85 -18.18 17.01 -0.14
N ASP A 86 -18.15 17.49 -1.37
CA ASP A 86 -18.72 16.83 -2.55
C ASP A 86 -17.65 16.23 -3.49
N TYR A 87 -16.37 16.34 -3.14
CA TYR A 87 -15.24 15.72 -3.83
C TYR A 87 -14.14 15.42 -2.80
N GLY A 88 -13.45 14.28 -2.90
CA GLY A 88 -12.57 13.78 -1.83
C GLY A 88 -11.28 14.59 -1.62
N HIS A 89 -10.77 15.23 -2.69
CA HIS A 89 -9.63 16.15 -2.63
C HIS A 89 -10.02 17.61 -2.31
N MET A 90 -11.27 17.85 -1.92
CA MET A 90 -11.56 18.99 -1.06
C MET A 90 -10.91 18.75 0.31
N THR A 91 -10.73 19.79 1.10
CA THR A 91 -10.45 19.65 2.53
C THR A 91 -11.34 20.56 3.36
N THR A 92 -11.41 20.28 4.65
CA THR A 92 -12.30 20.93 5.60
C THR A 92 -11.52 21.49 6.78
N SER A 93 -12.10 22.50 7.46
CA SER A 93 -11.60 22.94 8.77
C SER A 93 -11.55 21.79 9.78
N GLU A 94 -12.48 20.83 9.64
CA GLU A 94 -12.48 19.57 10.38
C GLU A 94 -11.18 18.80 10.15
N ALA A 95 -10.80 18.50 8.90
CA ALA A 95 -9.58 17.75 8.57
C ALA A 95 -8.32 18.43 9.15
N TYR A 96 -8.23 19.77 9.08
CA TYR A 96 -7.16 20.52 9.77
C TYR A 96 -7.21 20.37 11.30
N SER A 97 -8.39 20.44 11.92
CA SER A 97 -8.53 20.27 13.37
C SER A 97 -8.16 18.86 13.86
N TYR A 98 -8.42 17.84 13.03
CA TYR A 98 -7.92 16.48 13.25
C TYR A 98 -6.40 16.38 13.02
N TRP A 99 -5.85 17.03 12.00
CA TRP A 99 -4.40 17.03 11.76
C TRP A 99 -3.64 17.57 12.97
N LEU A 100 -4.10 18.67 13.58
CA LEU A 100 -3.52 19.16 14.84
C LEU A 100 -3.55 18.09 15.96
N TRP A 101 -4.60 17.28 16.05
CA TRP A 101 -4.72 16.22 17.09
C TRP A 101 -3.70 15.11 16.86
N LEU A 102 -3.54 14.68 15.60
CA LEU A 102 -2.52 13.70 15.19
C LEU A 102 -1.11 14.15 15.61
N GLU A 103 -0.75 15.39 15.26
CA GLU A 103 0.57 15.95 15.57
C GLU A 103 0.74 16.25 17.07
N THR A 104 -0.34 16.47 17.81
CA THR A 104 -0.31 16.62 19.27
C THR A 104 0.03 15.30 19.96
N MET A 105 -0.58 14.19 19.55
CA MET A 105 -0.24 12.87 20.08
C MET A 105 1.18 12.47 19.67
N TYR A 106 1.61 12.81 18.45
CA TYR A 106 2.98 12.56 18.00
C TYR A 106 4.01 13.35 18.82
N GLY A 107 3.74 14.65 19.06
CA GLY A 107 4.57 15.50 19.91
C GLY A 107 4.64 15.03 21.36
N HIS A 108 3.56 14.44 21.89
CA HIS A 108 3.56 13.82 23.22
C HIS A 108 4.53 12.64 23.32
N TYR A 109 4.46 11.68 22.39
CA TYR A 109 5.29 10.47 22.42
C TYR A 109 6.75 10.71 22.02
N THR A 110 6.99 11.59 21.04
CA THR A 110 8.35 11.83 20.52
C THR A 110 9.08 13.00 21.18
N GLY A 111 8.34 13.92 21.81
CA GLY A 111 8.85 15.23 22.23
C GLY A 111 9.04 16.23 21.08
N ASP A 112 8.80 15.85 19.82
CA ASP A 112 8.92 16.74 18.66
C ASP A 112 7.59 17.47 18.38
N TRP A 113 7.46 18.64 18.99
CA TRP A 113 6.33 19.54 18.76
C TRP A 113 6.42 20.33 17.43
N SER A 114 7.52 20.23 16.67
CA SER A 114 7.68 21.03 15.44
C SER A 114 6.68 20.66 14.34
N LYS A 115 6.18 19.41 14.34
CA LYS A 115 5.14 18.95 13.40
C LYS A 115 3.77 19.60 13.70
N LEU A 116 3.43 19.78 14.98
CA LEU A 116 2.22 20.52 15.42
C LEU A 116 2.31 22.00 15.02
N GLU A 117 3.48 22.61 15.19
CA GLU A 117 3.74 24.00 14.78
C GLU A 117 3.58 24.17 13.26
N ALA A 118 4.16 23.27 12.47
CA ALA A 118 4.02 23.26 11.02
C ALA A 118 2.58 23.02 10.53
N ALA A 119 1.82 22.16 11.22
CA ALA A 119 0.40 21.94 10.92
C ALA A 119 -0.45 23.19 11.20
N TRP A 120 -0.17 23.91 12.30
CA TRP A 120 -0.84 25.18 12.58
C TRP A 120 -0.48 26.27 11.57
N ASP A 121 0.80 26.39 11.21
CA ASP A 121 1.22 27.36 10.19
C ASP A 121 0.64 27.04 8.80
N SER A 122 0.44 25.76 8.46
CA SER A 122 -0.28 25.34 7.25
C SER A 122 -1.77 25.73 7.30
N MET A 123 -2.43 25.47 8.43
CA MET A 123 -3.82 25.87 8.67
C MET A 123 -4.00 27.40 8.52
N GLU A 124 -3.11 28.17 9.14
CA GLU A 124 -3.14 29.63 9.10
C GLU A 124 -2.82 30.20 7.71
N LYS A 125 -1.98 29.51 6.92
CA LYS A 125 -1.63 29.93 5.56
C LYS A 125 -2.73 29.66 4.53
N TYR A 126 -3.44 28.54 4.64
CA TYR A 126 -4.30 28.06 3.55
C TYR A 126 -5.80 28.05 3.86
N ILE A 127 -6.22 27.94 5.13
CA ILE A 127 -7.64 27.81 5.48
C ILE A 127 -8.17 28.88 6.44
N ILE A 128 -7.32 29.59 7.18
CA ILE A 128 -7.72 30.82 7.90
C ILE A 128 -7.48 32.02 6.96
N PRO A 129 -8.52 32.78 6.55
CA PRO A 129 -8.35 33.92 5.65
C PRO A 129 -7.82 35.18 6.38
N VAL A 130 -6.80 35.03 7.21
CA VAL A 130 -6.12 36.11 7.95
C VAL A 130 -4.63 35.97 7.75
N ASN A 131 -4.04 36.97 7.14
CA ASN A 131 -2.72 36.81 6.58
C ASN A 131 -1.63 37.45 7.45
N GLU A 132 -1.31 36.77 8.56
CA GLU A 132 -0.19 37.11 9.43
C GLU A 132 1.14 36.50 8.92
N GLY A 133 1.11 35.61 7.91
CA GLY A 133 2.26 34.86 7.39
C GLY A 133 2.91 35.33 6.08
N ASP A 134 2.14 35.77 5.07
CA ASP A 134 2.66 36.20 3.75
C ASP A 134 2.33 37.66 3.36
N GLY A 135 1.36 38.29 4.04
CA GLY A 135 1.02 39.71 3.94
C GLY A 135 -0.06 40.09 2.90
N LYS A 136 -0.81 39.16 2.32
CA LYS A 136 -1.96 39.46 1.42
C LYS A 136 -3.29 39.58 2.16
N GLU A 137 -3.99 40.71 2.04
CA GLU A 137 -5.29 40.89 2.70
C GLU A 137 -6.40 40.03 2.06
N GLU A 138 -6.86 38.98 2.75
CA GLU A 138 -7.90 38.05 2.30
C GLU A 138 -9.32 38.36 2.83
N GLN A 139 -9.43 39.33 3.76
CA GLN A 139 -10.70 39.91 4.23
C GLN A 139 -10.76 41.43 3.94
N PRO A 140 -10.54 41.86 2.68
CA PRO A 140 -10.49 43.28 2.35
C PRO A 140 -11.80 43.94 2.71
N THR A 141 -11.76 45.18 3.21
CA THR A 141 -12.94 45.96 3.63
C THR A 141 -13.68 45.49 4.90
N MET A 142 -13.20 44.47 5.64
CA MET A 142 -13.75 44.08 6.96
C MET A 142 -13.76 45.26 7.97
N SER A 143 -12.88 46.25 7.77
CA SER A 143 -12.84 47.51 8.52
C SER A 143 -14.08 48.40 8.38
N TYR A 144 -14.89 48.23 7.32
CA TYR A 144 -16.15 48.93 7.10
C TYR A 144 -17.36 48.28 7.79
N TYR A 145 -17.14 47.20 8.56
CA TYR A 145 -18.18 46.54 9.33
C TYR A 145 -18.87 47.47 10.34
N ASN A 146 -20.20 47.39 10.41
CA ASN A 146 -21.02 48.16 11.33
C ASN A 146 -21.65 47.25 12.41
N PRO A 147 -21.11 47.21 13.65
CA PRO A 147 -21.67 46.38 14.72
C PRO A 147 -23.07 46.82 15.20
N ASN A 148 -23.57 48.00 14.79
CA ASN A 148 -24.96 48.40 15.07
C ASN A 148 -25.95 47.95 13.98
N SER A 149 -25.47 47.36 12.89
CA SER A 149 -26.28 46.71 11.85
C SER A 149 -25.46 45.58 11.19
N PRO A 150 -25.18 44.47 11.90
CA PRO A 150 -24.23 43.43 11.51
C PRO A 150 -24.46 42.82 10.13
N ALA A 151 -25.71 42.66 9.71
CA ALA A 151 -26.11 42.12 8.41
C ALA A 151 -27.52 42.60 8.08
N THR A 152 -27.99 42.38 6.85
CA THR A 152 -29.39 42.59 6.46
C THR A 152 -30.14 41.27 6.40
N TYR A 153 -31.34 41.22 7.00
CA TYR A 153 -32.16 40.02 7.06
C TYR A 153 -32.59 39.52 5.67
N ALA A 154 -32.40 38.22 5.45
CA ALA A 154 -33.11 37.40 4.48
C ALA A 154 -33.59 36.12 5.19
N ALA A 155 -34.79 35.66 4.86
CA ALA A 155 -35.35 34.42 5.39
C ALA A 155 -34.68 33.21 4.75
N GLU A 156 -34.43 32.14 5.51
CA GLU A 156 -34.17 30.83 4.91
C GLU A 156 -35.45 30.26 4.26
N LYS A 157 -35.32 29.16 3.52
CA LYS A 157 -36.44 28.46 2.88
C LYS A 157 -36.33 26.95 3.12
N PRO A 158 -37.46 26.22 3.14
CA PRO A 158 -37.45 24.77 3.29
C PRO A 158 -36.88 24.03 2.07
N PHE A 159 -36.81 24.67 0.88
CA PHE A 159 -36.30 24.03 -0.35
C PHE A 159 -35.39 24.97 -1.16
N PRO A 160 -34.35 24.43 -1.85
CA PRO A 160 -33.49 25.19 -2.76
C PRO A 160 -34.26 25.95 -3.85
N ASP A 161 -35.38 25.38 -4.30
CA ASP A 161 -36.32 25.93 -5.29
C ASP A 161 -36.83 27.35 -4.98
N GLN A 162 -36.90 27.71 -3.71
CA GLN A 162 -37.42 29.02 -3.26
C GLN A 162 -36.33 30.10 -3.14
N TYR A 163 -35.08 29.75 -3.47
CA TYR A 163 -33.97 30.70 -3.59
C TYR A 163 -33.86 31.25 -5.03
N PRO A 164 -33.34 32.47 -5.24
CA PRO A 164 -32.71 33.37 -4.26
C PRO A 164 -33.70 34.00 -3.27
N SER A 165 -33.33 34.04 -2.00
CA SER A 165 -34.14 34.66 -0.95
C SER A 165 -33.99 36.19 -0.95
N ALA A 166 -35.09 36.92 -0.75
CA ALA A 166 -35.09 38.37 -0.79
C ALA A 166 -34.40 38.97 0.45
N ILE A 167 -33.35 39.77 0.22
CA ILE A 167 -32.78 40.67 1.23
C ILE A 167 -33.74 41.86 1.35
N ASN A 168 -34.58 41.84 2.38
CA ASN A 168 -35.66 42.82 2.56
C ASN A 168 -35.59 43.60 3.88
N GLY A 169 -34.71 43.20 4.82
CA GLY A 169 -34.58 43.86 6.12
C GLY A 169 -35.85 43.82 6.98
N GLN A 170 -36.76 42.85 6.75
CA GLN A 170 -38.03 42.69 7.47
C GLN A 170 -37.86 42.72 9.00
N TYR A 171 -36.77 42.12 9.48
CA TYR A 171 -36.31 42.26 10.86
C TYR A 171 -34.98 43.01 10.87
N ALA A 172 -34.90 44.07 11.68
CA ALA A 172 -33.65 44.77 11.92
C ALA A 172 -32.71 43.85 12.72
N ALA A 173 -31.44 43.73 12.28
CA ALA A 173 -30.45 42.98 13.04
C ALA A 173 -30.20 43.63 14.41
N GLY A 174 -29.90 42.81 15.42
CA GLY A 174 -29.42 43.29 16.71
C GLY A 174 -28.00 43.83 16.66
N LYS A 175 -27.48 44.26 17.81
CA LYS A 175 -26.10 44.74 17.92
C LYS A 175 -25.13 43.59 18.13
N ASP A 176 -23.99 43.65 17.45
CA ASP A 176 -22.82 42.85 17.80
C ASP A 176 -22.10 43.45 19.03
N PRO A 177 -22.00 42.73 20.16
CA PRO A 177 -21.28 43.19 21.33
C PRO A 177 -19.76 42.87 21.31
N LEU A 178 -19.26 42.15 20.30
CA LEU A 178 -17.91 41.59 20.27
C LEU A 178 -16.91 42.43 19.45
N ASP A 179 -17.29 43.01 18.31
CA ASP A 179 -16.36 43.71 17.39
C ASP A 179 -15.48 44.78 18.06
N ALA A 180 -16.05 45.62 18.93
CA ALA A 180 -15.29 46.66 19.62
C ALA A 180 -14.27 46.08 20.62
N GLU A 181 -14.58 44.93 21.21
CA GLU A 181 -13.72 44.21 22.14
C GLU A 181 -12.58 43.53 21.38
N LEU A 182 -12.89 42.81 20.30
CA LEU A 182 -11.92 42.14 19.43
C LEU A 182 -10.94 43.15 18.80
N LYS A 183 -11.43 44.30 18.32
CA LYS A 183 -10.59 45.42 17.85
C LYS A 183 -9.64 45.94 18.92
N SER A 184 -10.10 46.06 20.17
CA SER A 184 -9.28 46.48 21.30
C SER A 184 -8.19 45.44 21.63
N SER A 185 -8.54 44.15 21.57
CA SER A 185 -7.63 43.04 21.86
C SER A 185 -6.57 42.81 20.78
N TYR A 186 -6.94 42.86 19.50
CA TYR A 186 -6.09 42.42 18.38
C TYR A 186 -5.73 43.52 17.37
N GLY A 187 -6.22 44.75 17.56
CA GLY A 187 -5.93 45.90 16.71
C GLY A 187 -6.71 45.93 15.37
N ASN A 188 -7.43 44.87 15.04
CA ASN A 188 -8.27 44.73 13.86
C ASN A 188 -9.48 43.83 14.17
N ASN A 189 -10.37 43.64 13.19
CA ASN A 189 -11.53 42.73 13.26
C ASN A 189 -11.56 41.69 12.13
N GLN A 190 -10.42 41.32 11.56
CA GLN A 190 -10.36 40.19 10.62
C GLN A 190 -10.55 38.89 11.41
N THR A 191 -11.49 38.05 10.98
CA THR A 191 -11.87 36.84 11.70
C THR A 191 -10.77 35.80 11.62
N TYR A 192 -10.19 35.49 12.77
CA TYR A 192 -9.22 34.41 12.94
C TYR A 192 -9.92 33.08 13.24
N LEU A 193 -10.65 32.57 12.25
CA LEU A 193 -11.30 31.25 12.24
C LEU A 193 -11.06 30.61 10.88
N MET A 194 -11.08 29.28 10.83
CA MET A 194 -10.97 28.56 9.56
C MET A 194 -12.21 28.81 8.68
N HIS A 195 -12.00 28.90 7.37
CA HIS A 195 -13.09 28.62 6.43
C HIS A 195 -13.39 27.12 6.44
N TRP A 196 -14.66 26.72 6.38
CA TRP A 196 -15.03 25.31 6.54
C TRP A 196 -14.62 24.40 5.38
N LEU A 197 -14.43 24.94 4.16
CA LEU A 197 -14.18 24.16 2.94
C LEU A 197 -13.14 24.86 2.03
N LEU A 198 -12.25 24.05 1.47
CA LEU A 198 -11.14 24.49 0.62
C LEU A 198 -10.96 23.50 -0.54
N ASP A 199 -10.94 24.00 -1.77
CA ASP A 199 -10.62 23.23 -2.98
C ASP A 199 -9.10 23.17 -3.14
N VAL A 200 -8.49 22.08 -2.68
CA VAL A 200 -7.03 21.97 -2.52
C VAL A 200 -6.33 21.96 -3.88
N ASP A 201 -6.82 21.13 -4.81
CA ASP A 201 -6.23 20.93 -6.13
C ASP A 201 -6.72 21.95 -7.18
N ASN A 202 -7.56 22.92 -6.77
CA ASN A 202 -8.31 23.81 -7.68
C ASN A 202 -9.13 23.00 -8.72
N TRP A 203 -9.73 21.89 -8.29
CA TRP A 203 -10.52 20.98 -9.12
C TRP A 203 -11.79 21.64 -9.68
N TYR A 204 -12.34 22.63 -8.96
CA TYR A 204 -13.40 23.47 -9.49
C TYR A 204 -12.92 24.48 -10.53
N GLY A 205 -11.63 24.83 -10.56
CA GLY A 205 -11.05 25.74 -11.54
C GLY A 205 -11.29 27.23 -11.25
N TYR A 206 -11.75 27.58 -10.04
CA TYR A 206 -12.00 28.97 -9.65
C TYR A 206 -10.72 29.76 -9.38
N GLY A 207 -9.69 29.11 -8.84
CA GLY A 207 -8.47 29.74 -8.32
C GLY A 207 -8.70 30.58 -7.06
N ASN A 208 -7.61 30.89 -6.36
CA ASN A 208 -7.62 31.80 -5.21
C ASN A 208 -7.40 33.25 -5.71
N LEU A 209 -8.42 34.09 -5.64
CA LEU A 209 -8.38 35.46 -6.19
C LEU A 209 -7.47 36.39 -5.38
N LEU A 210 -7.55 36.32 -4.06
CA LEU A 210 -6.83 37.22 -3.15
C LEU A 210 -5.40 36.72 -2.87
N ASN A 211 -5.14 35.43 -3.04
CA ASN A 211 -3.82 34.84 -2.97
C ASN A 211 -3.52 33.87 -4.14
N PRO A 212 -3.34 34.38 -5.38
CA PRO A 212 -3.22 33.57 -6.60
C PRO A 212 -1.93 32.75 -6.73
N ASN A 213 -1.07 32.75 -5.70
CA ASN A 213 0.07 31.86 -5.60
C ASN A 213 -0.29 30.52 -4.91
N HIS A 214 -1.47 30.42 -4.29
CA HIS A 214 -1.98 29.19 -3.71
C HIS A 214 -2.84 28.45 -4.75
N THR A 215 -2.55 27.15 -4.95
CA THR A 215 -3.46 26.23 -5.67
C THR A 215 -4.78 26.15 -4.91
N ALA A 216 -4.68 25.94 -3.60
CA ALA A 216 -5.82 25.83 -2.70
C ALA A 216 -6.70 27.10 -2.71
N ALA A 217 -7.97 26.90 -3.08
CA ALA A 217 -8.94 27.98 -3.30
C ALA A 217 -10.12 27.87 -2.34
N TYR A 218 -10.47 28.98 -1.68
CA TYR A 218 -11.63 29.05 -0.79
C TYR A 218 -12.94 28.90 -1.59
N VAL A 219 -13.72 27.87 -1.26
CA VAL A 219 -14.97 27.51 -1.97
C VAL A 219 -16.09 27.27 -0.96
N ASN A 220 -17.30 27.69 -1.31
CA ASN A 220 -18.52 27.38 -0.57
C ASN A 220 -19.48 26.51 -1.42
N THR A 221 -20.35 25.76 -0.75
CA THR A 221 -21.41 24.94 -1.38
C THR A 221 -22.79 25.29 -0.80
N PHE A 222 -23.05 24.89 0.45
CA PHE A 222 -24.34 25.05 1.15
C PHE A 222 -24.70 26.52 1.39
N GLN A 223 -25.86 26.94 0.88
CA GLN A 223 -26.42 28.29 1.01
C GLN A 223 -27.97 28.34 1.00
N ARG A 224 -28.67 27.23 0.71
CA ARG A 224 -30.08 27.20 0.30
C ARG A 224 -31.01 26.34 1.19
N GLY A 225 -30.72 26.34 2.49
CA GLY A 225 -31.66 25.89 3.52
C GLY A 225 -31.70 24.38 3.73
N GLU A 226 -32.70 23.93 4.50
CA GLU A 226 -32.62 22.63 5.20
C GLU A 226 -32.69 21.40 4.29
N GLN A 227 -33.26 21.52 3.09
CA GLN A 227 -33.29 20.47 2.05
C GLN A 227 -32.20 20.65 0.98
N GLU A 228 -31.20 21.51 1.16
CA GLU A 228 -30.02 21.48 0.29
C GLU A 228 -29.05 20.39 0.77
N SER A 229 -29.21 19.18 0.24
CA SER A 229 -28.21 18.12 0.43
C SER A 229 -26.90 18.45 -0.29
N VAL A 230 -25.83 17.74 0.05
CA VAL A 230 -24.52 17.83 -0.63
C VAL A 230 -24.63 17.62 -2.15
N TRP A 231 -25.63 16.82 -2.58
CA TRP A 231 -25.92 16.51 -3.98
C TRP A 231 -26.55 17.69 -4.74
N GLU A 232 -27.32 18.53 -4.04
CA GLU A 232 -28.10 19.63 -4.61
C GLU A 232 -27.34 20.96 -4.63
N ALA A 233 -26.29 21.08 -3.80
CA ALA A 233 -25.48 22.28 -3.66
C ALA A 233 -24.69 22.65 -4.93
N ILE A 234 -24.43 23.95 -5.10
CA ILE A 234 -23.70 24.52 -6.24
C ILE A 234 -22.38 25.11 -5.73
N PRO A 235 -21.22 24.49 -6.02
CA PRO A 235 -19.92 25.00 -5.59
C PRO A 235 -19.62 26.35 -6.23
N HIS A 236 -19.09 27.29 -5.45
CA HIS A 236 -18.84 28.66 -5.88
C HIS A 236 -17.67 29.26 -5.12
N PRO A 237 -16.89 30.18 -5.72
CA PRO A 237 -15.77 30.80 -5.04
C PRO A 237 -16.27 31.62 -3.85
N SER A 238 -15.55 31.50 -2.74
CA SER A 238 -15.74 32.34 -1.56
C SER A 238 -15.39 33.80 -1.87
N GLN A 239 -14.52 34.04 -2.86
CA GLN A 239 -14.07 35.34 -3.36
C GLN A 239 -14.68 35.64 -4.75
N ASP A 240 -15.97 36.01 -4.80
CA ASP A 240 -16.74 36.18 -6.04
C ASP A 240 -16.53 37.57 -6.69
N ASN A 241 -15.57 37.62 -7.63
CA ASN A 241 -15.35 38.76 -8.54
C ASN A 241 -16.24 38.77 -9.80
N LYS A 242 -17.18 37.81 -9.91
CA LYS A 242 -18.09 37.63 -11.05
C LYS A 242 -17.45 37.28 -12.40
N THR A 243 -16.23 36.75 -12.40
CA THR A 243 -15.63 36.13 -13.60
C THR A 243 -16.34 34.82 -13.96
N PHE A 244 -16.82 34.11 -12.94
CA PHE A 244 -17.67 32.92 -13.04
C PHE A 244 -19.11 33.25 -12.62
N GLY A 245 -20.00 32.26 -12.72
CA GLY A 245 -21.42 32.43 -12.47
C GLY A 245 -22.10 33.22 -13.59
N LYS A 246 -23.18 33.94 -13.27
CA LYS A 246 -23.95 34.74 -14.22
C LYS A 246 -23.26 36.08 -14.51
N THR A 247 -23.13 36.43 -15.78
CA THR A 247 -22.46 37.65 -16.25
C THR A 247 -22.94 38.89 -15.50
N GLY A 248 -22.03 39.55 -14.78
CA GLY A 248 -22.30 40.78 -14.01
C GLY A 248 -22.91 40.57 -12.61
N GLU A 249 -23.35 39.35 -12.28
CA GLU A 249 -24.00 39.00 -10.99
C GLU A 249 -23.20 37.97 -10.16
N GLY A 250 -22.29 37.21 -10.77
CA GLY A 250 -21.57 36.12 -10.09
C GLY A 250 -22.49 34.94 -9.79
N PHE A 251 -22.24 34.24 -8.70
CA PHE A 251 -23.16 33.21 -8.18
C PHE A 251 -24.21 33.79 -7.23
N MET A 252 -24.04 35.04 -6.76
CA MET A 252 -24.83 35.62 -5.67
C MET A 252 -26.35 35.58 -5.92
N SER A 253 -26.78 35.79 -7.16
CA SER A 253 -28.21 35.77 -7.54
C SER A 253 -28.86 34.37 -7.59
N LEU A 254 -28.13 33.31 -7.26
CA LEU A 254 -28.70 32.01 -6.89
C LEU A 254 -29.18 31.97 -5.42
N PHE A 255 -28.57 32.77 -4.55
CA PHE A 255 -28.74 32.68 -3.09
C PHE A 255 -29.54 33.86 -2.54
N THR A 256 -29.22 35.09 -2.97
CA THR A 256 -29.84 36.31 -2.46
C THR A 256 -30.37 37.19 -3.58
N LYS A 257 -31.53 37.80 -3.34
CA LYS A 257 -32.20 38.70 -4.27
C LYS A 257 -32.22 40.10 -3.68
N GLU A 258 -31.44 40.97 -4.30
CA GLU A 258 -31.34 42.39 -3.98
C GLU A 258 -32.13 43.24 -5.00
N THR A 259 -32.26 44.54 -4.73
CA THR A 259 -32.87 45.49 -5.68
C THR A 259 -31.86 46.08 -6.67
N GLN A 260 -30.57 45.90 -6.42
CA GLN A 260 -29.46 46.20 -7.33
C GLN A 260 -28.86 44.89 -7.86
N THR A 261 -28.08 44.98 -8.93
CA THR A 261 -27.15 43.91 -9.32
C THR A 261 -26.16 43.68 -8.17
N PRO A 262 -25.96 42.43 -7.66
CA PRO A 262 -25.07 42.17 -6.54
C PRO A 262 -23.66 42.71 -6.80
N ALA A 263 -23.00 43.26 -5.77
CA ALA A 263 -21.61 43.70 -5.86
C ALA A 263 -20.64 42.50 -5.90
N ALA A 264 -19.43 42.72 -6.44
CA ALA A 264 -18.34 41.76 -6.28
C ALA A 264 -17.98 41.71 -4.80
N GLN A 265 -17.80 40.51 -4.25
CA GLN A 265 -17.74 40.32 -2.80
C GLN A 265 -17.05 39.02 -2.41
N TRP A 266 -16.55 38.98 -1.18
CA TRP A 266 -16.03 37.79 -0.55
C TRP A 266 -16.92 37.39 0.64
N ARG A 267 -16.98 36.09 0.95
CA ARG A 267 -17.60 35.56 2.16
C ARG A 267 -16.92 34.28 2.60
N TYR A 268 -16.77 34.11 3.90
CA TYR A 268 -16.31 32.88 4.52
C TYR A 268 -17.31 32.44 5.61
N THR A 269 -17.32 31.16 5.88
CA THR A 269 -18.18 30.49 6.86
C THR A 269 -17.31 29.47 7.58
N ASN A 270 -17.34 29.41 8.91
CA ASN A 270 -16.62 28.37 9.65
C ASN A 270 -17.52 27.16 9.95
N ALA A 271 -16.92 26.08 10.46
CA ALA A 271 -17.62 25.05 11.21
C ALA A 271 -17.19 25.16 12.68
N THR A 272 -18.12 25.43 13.59
CA THR A 272 -17.74 25.79 14.98
C THR A 272 -17.15 24.64 15.78
N ASP A 273 -17.46 23.39 15.42
CA ASP A 273 -16.86 22.21 16.02
C ASP A 273 -15.35 22.12 15.69
N ALA A 274 -14.95 22.52 14.48
CA ALA A 274 -13.60 22.41 13.98
C ALA A 274 -12.65 23.40 14.66
N ASP A 275 -13.01 24.69 14.72
CA ASP A 275 -12.23 25.68 15.49
C ASP A 275 -12.23 25.32 16.98
N ALA A 276 -13.32 24.76 17.52
CA ALA A 276 -13.35 24.28 18.90
C ALA A 276 -12.45 23.07 19.12
N ARG A 277 -12.41 22.10 18.20
CA ARG A 277 -11.53 20.92 18.23
C ARG A 277 -10.06 21.36 18.17
N ALA A 278 -9.71 22.35 17.34
CA ALA A 278 -8.36 22.93 17.34
C ALA A 278 -7.97 23.54 18.71
N VAL A 279 -8.91 24.15 19.43
CA VAL A 279 -8.67 24.64 20.81
C VAL A 279 -8.58 23.50 21.83
N GLN A 280 -9.45 22.48 21.76
CA GLN A 280 -9.41 21.26 22.59
C GLN A 280 -8.05 20.56 22.45
N VAL A 281 -7.57 20.42 21.22
CA VAL A 281 -6.26 19.84 20.90
C VAL A 281 -5.11 20.64 21.51
N LEU A 282 -5.12 21.98 21.41
CA LEU A 282 -4.07 22.81 22.00
C LEU A 282 -4.15 22.89 23.54
N TYR A 283 -5.31 22.57 24.13
CA TYR A 283 -5.40 22.28 25.57
C TYR A 283 -4.67 20.96 25.90
N TRP A 284 -4.95 19.88 25.16
CA TRP A 284 -4.25 18.61 25.38
C TRP A 284 -2.75 18.69 25.14
N ALA A 285 -2.30 19.37 24.08
CA ALA A 285 -0.89 19.63 23.83
C ALA A 285 -0.22 20.31 25.04
N LYS A 286 -0.87 21.33 25.62
CA LYS A 286 -0.38 22.00 26.84
C LYS A 286 -0.28 21.04 28.03
N GLU A 287 -1.31 20.25 28.30
CA GLU A 287 -1.28 19.28 29.41
C GLU A 287 -0.22 18.17 29.19
N MET A 288 0.03 17.82 27.93
CA MET A 288 1.07 16.88 27.49
C MET A 288 2.49 17.49 27.43
N GLY A 289 2.66 18.77 27.80
CA GLY A 289 3.97 19.42 27.98
C GLY A 289 4.36 20.47 26.94
N TYR A 290 3.49 20.78 25.97
CA TYR A 290 3.72 21.85 25.00
C TYR A 290 3.67 23.24 25.65
N THR A 291 4.69 24.07 25.39
CA THR A 291 4.88 25.36 26.11
C THR A 291 5.09 26.58 25.22
N ASN A 292 5.10 26.43 23.88
CA ASN A 292 5.33 27.56 22.98
C ASN A 292 4.11 28.49 22.96
N THR A 293 4.24 29.65 23.63
CA THR A 293 3.15 30.61 23.78
C THR A 293 2.67 31.21 22.46
N THR A 294 3.49 31.19 21.40
CA THR A 294 3.08 31.70 20.08
C THR A 294 1.82 31.02 19.57
N TYR A 295 1.77 29.69 19.60
CA TYR A 295 0.63 28.92 19.09
C TYR A 295 -0.51 28.82 20.12
N LEU A 296 -0.18 28.76 21.41
CA LEU A 296 -1.18 28.85 22.49
C LEU A 296 -1.93 30.20 22.45
N ASP A 297 -1.26 31.30 22.06
CA ASP A 297 -1.89 32.61 21.88
C ASP A 297 -2.70 32.70 20.56
N LYS A 298 -2.29 31.99 19.50
CA LYS A 298 -3.12 31.80 18.29
C LYS A 298 -4.42 31.02 18.62
N ALA A 299 -4.34 29.96 19.43
CA ALA A 299 -5.53 29.22 19.90
C ALA A 299 -6.46 30.08 20.78
N LYS A 300 -5.89 30.89 21.69
CA LYS A 300 -6.65 31.91 22.45
C LYS A 300 -7.39 32.89 21.55
N LYS A 301 -6.73 33.38 20.49
CA LYS A 301 -7.31 34.30 19.50
C LYS A 301 -8.44 33.64 18.70
N MET A 302 -8.26 32.39 18.26
CA MET A 302 -9.29 31.58 17.60
C MET A 302 -10.52 31.42 18.51
N GLY A 303 -10.32 30.99 19.76
CA GLY A 303 -11.38 30.91 20.76
C GLY A 303 -12.07 32.26 21.08
N ASP A 304 -11.38 33.40 20.89
CA ASP A 304 -11.99 34.72 21.06
C ASP A 304 -12.98 35.05 19.95
N TYR A 305 -12.59 34.81 18.69
CA TYR A 305 -13.44 35.00 17.51
C TYR A 305 -14.56 33.96 17.42
N LEU A 306 -14.34 32.74 17.91
CA LEU A 306 -15.32 31.65 17.92
C LEU A 306 -16.56 31.98 18.77
N ARG A 307 -16.49 32.98 19.67
CA ARG A 307 -17.66 33.55 20.35
C ARG A 307 -18.75 34.07 19.41
N TYR A 308 -18.43 34.39 18.15
CA TYR A 308 -19.46 34.70 17.14
C TYR A 308 -20.41 33.53 16.87
N GLY A 309 -19.95 32.28 17.00
CA GLY A 309 -20.79 31.08 16.94
C GLY A 309 -21.81 30.97 18.08
N MET A 310 -21.71 31.82 19.13
CA MET A 310 -22.67 31.87 20.23
C MET A 310 -23.87 32.79 19.97
N HIS A 311 -23.85 33.61 18.93
CA HIS A 311 -24.88 34.59 18.66
C HIS A 311 -25.92 34.11 17.64
N ASP A 312 -27.18 34.52 17.84
CA ASP A 312 -28.23 34.35 16.84
C ASP A 312 -27.82 34.91 15.46
N LYS A 313 -28.29 34.28 14.37
CA LYS A 313 -27.93 34.62 12.99
C LYS A 313 -27.97 36.12 12.68
N TYR A 314 -29.05 36.81 13.08
CA TYR A 314 -29.20 38.25 12.88
C TYR A 314 -29.21 39.01 14.22
N PHE A 315 -28.48 38.49 15.22
CA PHE A 315 -28.39 39.03 16.57
C PHE A 315 -29.77 39.32 17.20
N GLN A 316 -30.80 38.53 16.86
CA GLN A 316 -32.10 38.65 17.52
C GLN A 316 -32.00 38.17 18.97
N LYS A 317 -32.79 38.78 19.84
CA LYS A 317 -32.85 38.40 21.25
C LYS A 317 -33.35 36.96 21.38
N ILE A 318 -32.69 36.17 22.23
CA ILE A 318 -33.04 34.75 22.41
C ILE A 318 -34.46 34.64 22.99
N GLY A 319 -35.26 33.74 22.40
CA GLY A 319 -36.67 33.51 22.73
C GLY A 319 -37.65 34.55 22.20
N SER A 320 -37.20 35.67 21.62
CA SER A 320 -38.10 36.72 21.11
C SER A 320 -38.98 36.25 19.94
N ALA A 321 -38.47 35.33 19.12
CA ALA A 321 -39.15 34.78 17.97
C ALA A 321 -40.31 33.82 18.31
N LYS A 322 -40.48 33.41 19.58
CA LYS A 322 -41.45 32.40 20.03
C LYS A 322 -42.87 32.60 19.52
N ASN A 323 -43.30 33.85 19.36
CA ASN A 323 -44.63 34.25 18.87
C ASN A 323 -44.64 34.76 17.40
N GLY A 324 -43.55 34.57 16.65
CA GLY A 324 -43.41 35.00 15.25
C GLY A 324 -42.99 36.46 15.06
N THR A 325 -42.54 37.12 16.13
CA THR A 325 -42.18 38.55 16.16
C THR A 325 -40.85 38.75 16.88
N PRO A 326 -39.71 38.40 16.26
CA PRO A 326 -38.40 38.57 16.88
C PRO A 326 -38.11 40.04 17.19
N THR A 327 -37.26 40.27 18.20
CA THR A 327 -36.78 41.61 18.55
C THR A 327 -35.27 41.67 18.53
N ALA A 328 -34.73 42.75 17.96
CA ALA A 328 -33.31 42.99 17.83
C ALA A 328 -32.62 42.98 19.21
N GLY A 329 -31.54 42.19 19.33
CA GLY A 329 -30.70 42.17 20.53
C GLY A 329 -30.01 43.51 20.78
N THR A 330 -29.86 43.87 22.04
CA THR A 330 -29.22 45.11 22.49
C THR A 330 -27.76 44.91 22.95
N GLY A 331 -27.36 43.66 23.14
CA GLY A 331 -26.00 43.22 23.42
C GLY A 331 -25.95 41.68 23.49
N LYS A 332 -25.49 41.14 24.62
CA LYS A 332 -25.41 39.68 24.86
C LYS A 332 -26.76 38.99 25.14
N ASP A 333 -27.89 39.70 25.00
CA ASP A 333 -29.24 39.12 24.99
C ASP A 333 -29.57 38.38 23.68
N SER A 334 -28.68 38.48 22.68
CA SER A 334 -28.64 37.64 21.47
C SER A 334 -27.68 36.44 21.56
N ASN A 335 -27.04 36.22 22.71
CA ASN A 335 -26.07 35.15 22.91
C ASN A 335 -26.74 33.91 23.54
N MET A 336 -26.65 32.78 22.85
CA MET A 336 -27.19 31.47 23.26
C MET A 336 -26.27 30.72 24.22
N TYR A 337 -24.98 31.09 24.26
CA TYR A 337 -23.87 30.41 24.94
C TYR A 337 -23.69 28.94 24.49
N LEU A 338 -24.11 28.63 23.26
CA LEU A 338 -23.89 27.35 22.59
C LEU A 338 -23.11 27.59 21.30
N MET A 339 -22.40 26.59 20.79
CA MET A 339 -21.89 26.59 19.42
C MET A 339 -23.07 26.36 18.47
N ALA A 340 -23.48 27.40 17.75
CA ALA A 340 -24.35 27.27 16.58
C ALA A 340 -23.56 26.66 15.43
N TRP A 341 -24.22 26.14 14.39
CA TRP A 341 -23.55 25.41 13.30
C TRP A 341 -22.39 26.18 12.65
N TYR A 342 -22.55 27.50 12.48
CA TYR A 342 -21.56 28.38 11.88
C TYR A 342 -21.63 29.81 12.45
N THR A 343 -20.55 30.55 12.25
CA THR A 343 -20.59 31.98 11.96
C THR A 343 -20.12 32.21 10.52
N SER A 344 -20.64 33.26 9.88
CA SER A 344 -20.23 33.66 8.53
C SER A 344 -20.00 35.17 8.47
N TRP A 345 -19.06 35.59 7.64
CA TRP A 345 -18.67 36.98 7.47
C TRP A 345 -18.25 37.25 6.03
N GLY A 346 -18.44 38.48 5.58
CA GLY A 346 -18.16 38.86 4.19
C GLY A 346 -18.10 40.35 3.98
N GLY A 347 -17.68 40.77 2.79
CA GLY A 347 -17.50 42.17 2.44
C GLY A 347 -17.33 42.39 0.94
N GLY A 348 -17.34 43.65 0.53
CA GLY A 348 -17.21 44.01 -0.88
C GLY A 348 -15.77 43.89 -1.41
N LEU A 349 -15.64 43.64 -2.71
CA LEU A 349 -14.37 43.65 -3.44
C LEU A 349 -14.20 44.91 -4.30
N GLY A 350 -12.97 45.42 -4.39
CA GLY A 350 -12.58 46.54 -5.25
C GLY A 350 -13.07 47.91 -4.77
N GLU A 351 -12.93 48.94 -5.62
CA GLU A 351 -13.16 50.35 -5.27
C GLU A 351 -14.60 50.69 -4.82
N GLY A 352 -15.58 49.82 -5.11
CA GLY A 352 -16.96 49.94 -4.65
C GLY A 352 -17.29 49.12 -3.39
N GLY A 353 -16.32 48.42 -2.81
CA GLY A 353 -16.53 47.37 -1.80
C GLY A 353 -16.64 47.82 -0.35
N ASN A 354 -16.91 49.10 -0.07
CA ASN A 354 -16.79 49.74 1.26
C ASN A 354 -17.91 49.35 2.26
N TRP A 355 -18.11 48.06 2.48
CA TRP A 355 -19.08 47.47 3.38
C TRP A 355 -18.63 46.05 3.78
N ALA A 356 -18.98 45.63 4.99
CA ALA A 356 -18.80 44.26 5.44
C ALA A 356 -19.90 43.87 6.44
N TRP A 357 -20.14 42.56 6.58
CA TRP A 357 -21.20 41.98 7.41
C TRP A 357 -20.72 40.77 8.22
N ARG A 358 -21.50 40.43 9.26
CA ARG A 358 -21.32 39.26 10.12
C ARG A 358 -22.68 38.69 10.51
N ILE A 359 -22.76 37.37 10.54
CA ILE A 359 -23.87 36.61 11.12
C ILE A 359 -23.31 35.53 12.06
N GLY A 360 -24.00 35.26 13.16
CA GLY A 360 -23.88 33.97 13.85
C GLY A 360 -24.71 32.92 13.13
N ALA A 361 -25.31 32.00 13.88
CA ALA A 361 -26.38 31.15 13.38
C ALA A 361 -27.44 30.94 14.46
N SER A 362 -28.70 30.71 14.08
CA SER A 362 -29.81 30.55 15.03
C SER A 362 -30.05 29.08 15.42
N HIS A 363 -29.39 28.12 14.76
CA HIS A 363 -29.56 26.69 14.93
C HIS A 363 -28.34 26.10 15.66
N THR A 364 -28.56 25.37 16.74
CA THR A 364 -27.53 24.70 17.53
C THR A 364 -27.73 23.19 17.47
N HIS A 365 -26.66 22.46 17.13
CA HIS A 365 -26.65 21.00 17.06
C HIS A 365 -25.81 20.44 18.22
N GLN A 366 -26.26 19.37 18.87
CA GLN A 366 -25.57 18.79 20.03
C GLN A 366 -24.11 18.44 19.70
N ALA A 367 -23.86 17.85 18.52
CA ALA A 367 -22.52 17.41 18.10
C ALA A 367 -21.50 18.52 17.84
N TYR A 368 -21.95 19.77 17.76
CA TYR A 368 -21.07 20.93 17.56
C TYR A 368 -20.63 21.56 18.89
N GLN A 369 -21.16 21.11 20.04
CA GLN A 369 -20.70 21.60 21.33
C GLN A 369 -19.34 20.96 21.69
N ASN A 370 -18.50 21.69 22.41
CA ASN A 370 -17.19 21.23 22.84
C ASN A 370 -16.89 21.80 24.25
N PRO A 371 -17.28 21.07 25.31
CA PRO A 371 -17.12 21.56 26.68
C PRO A 371 -15.64 21.66 27.07
N VAL A 372 -14.75 20.84 26.50
CA VAL A 372 -13.30 20.89 26.76
C VAL A 372 -12.69 22.19 26.25
N ALA A 373 -13.01 22.59 25.00
CA ALA A 373 -12.64 23.90 24.49
C ALA A 373 -13.22 25.04 25.35
N ALA A 374 -14.49 24.93 25.77
CA ALA A 374 -15.11 25.93 26.65
C ALA A 374 -14.42 26.03 28.02
N TYR A 375 -13.98 24.92 28.61
CA TYR A 375 -13.17 24.88 29.83
C TYR A 375 -11.80 25.50 29.60
N ALA A 376 -11.08 25.10 28.55
CA ALA A 376 -9.76 25.64 28.19
C ALA A 376 -9.76 27.17 28.07
N LEU A 377 -10.80 27.72 27.44
CA LEU A 377 -10.96 29.17 27.18
C LEU A 377 -11.54 29.96 28.38
N SER A 378 -11.91 29.30 29.48
CA SER A 378 -12.56 29.96 30.62
C SER A 378 -11.95 29.70 31.99
N ASP A 379 -11.33 28.54 32.22
CA ASP A 379 -10.71 28.22 33.51
C ASP A 379 -9.21 28.54 33.52
N PRO A 380 -8.66 29.12 34.60
CA PRO A 380 -7.22 29.33 34.74
C PRO A 380 -6.37 28.06 34.62
N ALA A 381 -6.88 26.88 35.02
CA ALA A 381 -6.20 25.60 34.86
C ALA A 381 -6.20 25.17 33.38
N GLY A 382 -7.32 25.36 32.68
CA GLY A 382 -7.42 25.20 31.22
C GLY A 382 -6.37 26.01 30.45
N GLY A 383 -6.12 27.25 30.88
CA GLY A 383 -4.92 28.01 30.51
C GLY A 383 -4.93 28.66 29.12
N LEU A 384 -6.01 28.52 28.35
CA LEU A 384 -6.23 29.15 27.04
C LEU A 384 -7.24 30.31 27.11
N ILE A 385 -7.33 31.01 28.25
CA ILE A 385 -8.24 32.17 28.38
C ILE A 385 -7.88 33.26 27.34
N PRO A 386 -8.83 33.70 26.49
CA PRO A 386 -8.58 34.74 25.48
C PRO A 386 -8.26 36.12 26.06
N LYS A 387 -7.70 36.98 25.21
CA LYS A 387 -7.25 38.34 25.59
C LYS A 387 -8.41 39.31 25.88
N SER A 388 -9.57 39.09 25.27
CA SER A 388 -10.75 39.96 25.41
C SER A 388 -11.36 39.91 26.81
N THR A 389 -11.75 41.08 27.32
CA THR A 389 -12.08 41.33 28.74
C THR A 389 -13.25 40.50 29.27
N THR A 390 -14.15 40.06 28.40
CA THR A 390 -15.36 39.29 28.73
C THR A 390 -15.35 37.86 28.21
N ALA A 391 -14.37 37.48 27.38
CA ALA A 391 -14.31 36.16 26.76
C ALA A 391 -14.28 35.02 27.79
N LYS A 392 -13.51 35.17 28.88
CA LYS A 392 -13.50 34.22 30.00
C LYS A 392 -14.90 33.95 30.56
N ALA A 393 -15.70 35.00 30.73
CA ALA A 393 -17.05 34.91 31.29
C ALA A 393 -18.04 34.26 30.30
N ASP A 394 -17.91 34.58 29.01
CA ASP A 394 -18.73 33.98 27.96
C ASP A 394 -18.46 32.49 27.81
N TRP A 395 -17.19 32.09 27.80
CA TRP A 395 -16.80 30.68 27.71
C TRP A 395 -17.16 29.89 28.99
N ASN A 396 -17.08 30.50 30.18
CA ASN A 396 -17.55 29.85 31.41
C ASN A 396 -19.08 29.64 31.40
N ALA A 397 -19.83 30.64 30.91
CA ALA A 397 -21.26 30.50 30.71
C ALA A 397 -21.59 29.45 29.63
N SER A 398 -20.76 29.35 28.58
CA SER A 398 -20.90 28.35 27.54
C SER A 398 -20.60 26.93 28.01
N LEU A 399 -19.53 26.69 28.77
CA LEU A 399 -19.22 25.39 29.38
C LEU A 399 -20.44 24.84 30.12
N LYS A 400 -21.01 25.63 31.04
CA LYS A 400 -22.22 25.23 31.76
C LYS A 400 -23.38 25.00 30.79
N ARG A 401 -23.65 25.94 29.88
CA ARG A 401 -24.79 25.86 28.94
C ARG A 401 -24.75 24.64 28.03
N GLN A 402 -23.56 24.23 27.59
CA GLN A 402 -23.37 23.03 26.76
C GLN A 402 -23.69 21.76 27.54
N LEU A 403 -23.24 21.66 28.81
CA LEU A 403 -23.57 20.53 29.69
C LEU A 403 -25.06 20.48 30.08
N GLU A 404 -25.69 21.65 30.26
CA GLU A 404 -27.15 21.77 30.40
C GLU A 404 -27.88 21.29 29.12
N PHE A 405 -27.36 21.59 27.94
CA PHE A 405 -27.93 21.23 26.64
C PHE A 405 -27.85 19.72 26.37
N TYR A 406 -26.70 19.09 26.63
CA TYR A 406 -26.56 17.63 26.59
C TYR A 406 -27.52 16.94 27.56
N THR A 407 -27.61 17.45 28.79
CA THR A 407 -28.52 16.88 29.79
C THR A 407 -29.98 17.02 29.34
N TRP A 408 -30.37 18.19 28.83
CA TRP A 408 -31.71 18.42 28.30
C TRP A 408 -32.06 17.52 27.11
N LEU A 409 -31.11 17.25 26.21
CA LEU A 409 -31.31 16.44 25.01
C LEU A 409 -31.13 14.93 25.24
N GLN A 410 -30.79 14.48 26.44
CA GLN A 410 -30.61 13.05 26.68
C GLN A 410 -31.96 12.31 26.68
N SER A 411 -32.10 11.31 25.80
CA SER A 411 -33.30 10.48 25.65
C SER A 411 -33.59 9.66 26.91
N HIS A 412 -34.76 9.04 26.96
CA HIS A 412 -35.13 8.09 28.00
C HIS A 412 -34.13 6.93 28.10
N GLU A 413 -33.62 6.46 26.95
CA GLU A 413 -32.63 5.39 26.83
C GLU A 413 -31.22 5.87 27.20
N GLY A 414 -30.71 6.94 26.56
CA GLY A 414 -29.38 7.49 26.84
C GLY A 414 -28.71 8.28 25.71
N ALA A 415 -29.19 8.17 24.47
CA ALA A 415 -28.72 8.94 23.32
C ALA A 415 -29.02 10.45 23.44
N ILE A 416 -28.36 11.28 22.64
CA ILE A 416 -28.56 12.75 22.63
C ILE A 416 -29.31 13.20 21.36
N GLY A 417 -30.47 13.83 21.56
CA GLY A 417 -31.31 14.40 20.51
C GLY A 417 -30.71 15.62 19.81
N GLY A 418 -31.22 15.98 18.63
CA GLY A 418 -30.54 16.88 17.70
C GLY A 418 -30.12 18.24 18.25
N GLY A 419 -31.07 19.06 18.70
CA GLY A 419 -30.72 20.38 19.24
C GLY A 419 -31.88 21.36 19.36
N ALA A 420 -31.61 22.63 19.06
CA ALA A 420 -32.58 23.71 19.18
C ALA A 420 -32.35 24.86 18.18
N THR A 421 -33.36 25.73 18.05
CA THR A 421 -33.26 26.97 17.27
C THR A 421 -33.92 28.18 17.93
N ASN A 422 -33.33 29.35 17.71
CA ASN A 422 -33.96 30.65 17.96
C ASN A 422 -34.73 31.19 16.74
N SER A 423 -34.62 30.54 15.58
CA SER A 423 -35.28 30.92 14.32
C SER A 423 -35.99 29.72 13.71
N PHE A 424 -37.24 29.49 14.11
CA PHE A 424 -38.06 28.41 13.57
C PHE A 424 -38.30 28.63 12.06
N ASP A 425 -38.18 27.56 11.27
CA ASP A 425 -38.09 27.54 9.81
C ASP A 425 -37.07 28.56 9.23
N GLY A 426 -36.00 28.87 9.98
CA GLY A 426 -34.95 29.82 9.59
C GLY A 426 -35.46 31.23 9.21
N SER A 427 -36.66 31.57 9.69
CA SER A 427 -37.39 32.78 9.31
C SER A 427 -38.14 33.42 10.50
N TYR A 428 -37.72 33.07 11.72
CA TYR A 428 -38.28 33.51 12.99
C TYR A 428 -39.81 33.34 13.10
N LYS A 429 -40.35 32.24 12.56
CA LYS A 429 -41.77 31.91 12.71
C LYS A 429 -42.12 31.62 14.17
N ALA A 430 -43.39 31.79 14.51
CA ALA A 430 -43.93 31.35 15.79
C ALA A 430 -43.71 29.86 15.97
N TYR A 431 -43.32 29.45 17.19
CA TYR A 431 -43.08 28.04 17.48
C TYR A 431 -44.41 27.28 17.47
N PRO A 432 -44.44 26.02 17.01
CA PRO A 432 -45.63 25.19 17.14
C PRO A 432 -46.13 25.07 18.59
N ALA A 433 -47.44 24.93 18.76
CA ALA A 433 -48.03 24.78 20.08
C ALA A 433 -47.57 23.48 20.74
N GLY A 434 -46.98 23.57 21.94
CA GLY A 434 -46.42 22.41 22.66
C GLY A 434 -44.98 22.07 22.30
N THR A 435 -44.29 22.86 21.47
CA THR A 435 -42.84 22.69 21.24
C THR A 435 -42.06 22.90 22.54
N SER A 436 -41.18 21.95 22.85
CA SER A 436 -40.27 22.02 24.00
C SER A 436 -39.24 23.14 23.81
N THR A 437 -38.73 23.68 24.93
CA THR A 437 -37.80 24.81 24.88
C THR A 437 -36.63 24.68 25.86
N PHE A 438 -35.48 25.17 25.41
CA PHE A 438 -34.24 25.32 26.16
C PHE A 438 -33.81 26.78 26.11
N TYR A 439 -33.82 27.48 27.24
CA TYR A 439 -33.60 28.94 27.29
C TYR A 439 -34.45 29.73 26.26
N ASP A 440 -35.71 29.30 26.08
CA ASP A 440 -36.67 29.80 25.07
C ASP A 440 -36.27 29.62 23.59
N MET A 441 -35.22 28.86 23.27
CA MET A 441 -35.02 28.26 21.94
C MET A 441 -35.92 27.03 21.77
N ALA A 442 -36.50 26.83 20.58
CA ALA A 442 -37.36 25.71 20.24
C ALA A 442 -36.55 24.43 19.96
N TYR A 443 -36.99 23.27 20.46
CA TYR A 443 -36.41 21.97 20.10
C TYR A 443 -36.44 21.72 18.58
N GLN A 444 -35.35 21.14 18.06
CA GLN A 444 -35.25 20.59 16.71
C GLN A 444 -34.68 19.17 16.76
N GLU A 445 -35.36 18.24 16.11
CA GLU A 445 -34.91 16.85 15.95
C GLU A 445 -33.71 16.72 15.00
N ALA A 446 -33.76 17.48 13.91
CA ALA A 446 -32.67 17.65 12.95
C ALA A 446 -32.41 19.15 12.74
N PRO A 447 -31.51 19.76 13.53
CA PRO A 447 -31.05 21.11 13.30
C PRO A 447 -30.33 21.25 11.96
N VAL A 448 -30.54 22.37 11.28
CA VAL A 448 -29.92 22.78 10.00
C VAL A 448 -30.30 21.93 8.77
N TYR A 449 -30.06 20.62 8.75
CA TYR A 449 -30.20 19.78 7.55
C TYR A 449 -31.23 18.66 7.72
N ARG A 450 -31.95 18.38 6.62
CA ARG A 450 -33.10 17.45 6.49
C ARG A 450 -32.94 16.43 5.36
N ASP A 451 -31.83 16.44 4.63
CA ASP A 451 -31.53 15.48 3.58
C ASP A 451 -30.02 15.10 3.61
N PRO A 452 -29.63 14.13 4.46
CA PRO A 452 -30.45 13.47 5.49
C PRO A 452 -30.75 14.37 6.70
N ASP A 453 -31.70 13.96 7.55
CA ASP A 453 -31.95 14.58 8.86
C ASP A 453 -30.66 14.53 9.72
N SER A 454 -30.12 15.69 10.11
CA SER A 454 -28.76 15.81 10.64
C SER A 454 -28.41 14.86 11.79
N ASN A 455 -29.28 14.71 12.79
CA ASN A 455 -29.01 13.85 13.95
C ASN A 455 -29.43 12.38 13.78
N THR A 456 -29.62 11.89 12.54
CA THR A 456 -29.83 10.44 12.30
C THR A 456 -28.54 9.65 12.26
N TRP A 457 -27.38 10.26 12.03
CA TRP A 457 -26.09 9.56 11.99
C TRP A 457 -25.50 9.34 13.39
N PHE A 458 -25.03 8.12 13.68
CA PHE A 458 -24.47 7.79 14.99
C PHE A 458 -23.10 8.44 15.27
N GLY A 459 -22.35 8.86 14.25
CA GLY A 459 -21.06 9.56 14.45
C GLY A 459 -21.18 10.84 15.28
N PHE A 460 -22.30 11.56 15.13
CA PHE A 460 -22.63 12.70 15.98
C PHE A 460 -22.91 12.34 17.45
N GLN A 461 -23.16 11.07 17.78
CA GLN A 461 -23.13 10.60 19.16
C GLN A 461 -21.68 10.41 19.61
N ALA A 462 -20.88 9.64 18.87
CA ALA A 462 -19.50 9.33 19.25
C ALA A 462 -18.63 10.60 19.44
N TRP A 463 -18.53 11.44 18.41
CA TRP A 463 -17.72 12.69 18.41
C TRP A 463 -18.05 13.63 19.56
N SER A 464 -19.30 13.65 19.97
CA SER A 464 -19.84 14.62 20.92
C SER A 464 -19.67 14.14 22.36
N LEU A 465 -19.87 12.84 22.58
CA LEU A 465 -19.82 12.21 23.89
C LEU A 465 -18.40 11.80 24.27
N GLU A 466 -17.50 11.63 23.31
CA GLU A 466 -16.05 11.64 23.50
C GLU A 466 -15.63 12.89 24.30
N ARG A 467 -15.99 14.10 23.83
CA ARG A 467 -15.68 15.37 24.51
C ARG A 467 -16.34 15.51 25.89
N VAL A 468 -17.50 14.87 26.10
CA VAL A 468 -18.16 14.84 27.43
C VAL A 468 -17.46 13.85 28.36
N ALA A 469 -16.92 12.75 27.84
CA ALA A 469 -16.07 11.82 28.58
C ALA A 469 -14.74 12.49 28.98
N GLU A 470 -14.09 13.20 28.05
CA GLU A 470 -12.94 14.05 28.35
C GLU A 470 -13.27 15.06 29.46
N MET A 471 -14.38 15.80 29.34
CA MET A 471 -14.77 16.78 30.37
C MET A 471 -15.04 16.14 31.74
N TYR A 472 -15.62 14.93 31.78
CA TYR A 472 -15.78 14.18 33.03
C TYR A 472 -14.41 13.81 33.63
N TYR A 473 -13.49 13.31 32.81
CA TYR A 473 -12.12 13.01 33.22
C TYR A 473 -11.37 14.24 33.75
N ILE A 474 -11.36 15.36 33.01
CA ILE A 474 -10.69 16.61 33.37
C ILE A 474 -11.19 17.17 34.71
N LEU A 475 -12.52 17.17 34.93
CA LEU A 475 -13.09 17.62 36.20
C LEU A 475 -12.75 16.67 37.35
N ALA A 476 -12.75 15.35 37.10
CA ALA A 476 -12.35 14.36 38.10
C ALA A 476 -10.87 14.49 38.48
N GLU A 477 -9.96 14.59 37.50
CA GLU A 477 -8.51 14.71 37.68
C GLU A 477 -8.11 16.01 38.38
N SER A 478 -8.77 17.12 38.04
CA SER A 478 -8.58 18.40 38.74
C SER A 478 -9.15 18.44 40.17
N GLY A 479 -9.87 17.39 40.59
CA GLY A 479 -10.46 17.25 41.92
C GLY A 479 -11.84 17.89 42.10
N ASP A 480 -12.48 18.38 41.02
CA ASP A 480 -13.87 18.83 41.06
C ASP A 480 -14.83 17.65 40.96
N LEU A 481 -15.13 17.06 42.13
CA LEU A 481 -16.07 15.95 42.27
C LEU A 481 -17.48 16.41 42.69
N SER A 482 -17.81 17.70 42.58
CA SER A 482 -19.03 18.23 43.21
C SER A 482 -19.76 19.34 42.45
N SER A 483 -19.15 20.02 41.48
CA SER A 483 -19.86 21.05 40.72
C SER A 483 -21.02 20.50 39.91
N GLU A 484 -21.95 21.38 39.55
CA GLU A 484 -23.05 21.04 38.63
C GLU A 484 -22.52 20.60 37.25
N ASN A 485 -21.37 21.15 36.81
CA ASN A 485 -20.72 20.75 35.57
C ASN A 485 -20.23 19.29 35.66
N PHE A 486 -19.54 18.92 36.73
CA PHE A 486 -19.11 17.53 36.97
C PHE A 486 -20.30 16.58 37.03
N GLN A 487 -21.34 16.94 37.79
CA GLN A 487 -22.54 16.12 37.93
C GLN A 487 -23.29 15.93 36.59
N MET A 488 -23.39 16.96 35.76
CA MET A 488 -23.99 16.88 34.42
C MET A 488 -23.13 16.02 33.48
N ALA A 489 -21.83 16.31 33.37
CA ALA A 489 -20.91 15.56 32.50
C ALA A 489 -20.94 14.07 32.84
N LYS A 490 -20.74 13.73 34.13
CA LYS A 490 -20.80 12.35 34.64
C LYS A 490 -22.15 11.69 34.34
N LYS A 491 -23.28 12.36 34.60
CA LYS A 491 -24.63 11.79 34.38
C LYS A 491 -24.85 11.47 32.90
N VAL A 492 -24.51 12.42 32.03
CA VAL A 492 -24.66 12.29 30.58
C VAL A 492 -23.84 11.10 30.07
N ILE A 493 -22.51 11.09 30.32
CA ILE A 493 -21.64 10.04 29.79
C ILE A 493 -21.96 8.65 30.37
N THR A 494 -22.24 8.55 31.67
CA THR A 494 -22.57 7.26 32.30
C THR A 494 -23.80 6.62 31.65
N LYS A 495 -24.86 7.41 31.43
CA LYS A 495 -26.09 6.91 30.82
C LYS A 495 -25.93 6.63 29.33
N TRP A 496 -25.11 7.42 28.62
CA TRP A 496 -24.83 7.19 27.21
C TRP A 496 -24.00 5.91 26.98
N VAL A 497 -22.97 5.66 27.79
CA VAL A 497 -22.19 4.41 27.75
C VAL A 497 -23.07 3.19 28.03
N ASP A 498 -23.97 3.29 29.00
CA ASP A 498 -24.95 2.23 29.31
C ASP A 498 -25.95 1.96 28.18
N TRP A 499 -26.32 2.95 27.37
CA TRP A 499 -27.17 2.77 26.18
C TRP A 499 -26.38 2.24 24.98
N ALA A 500 -25.23 2.85 24.68
CA ALA A 500 -24.49 2.55 23.45
C ALA A 500 -23.96 1.11 23.45
N LYS A 501 -23.54 0.57 24.60
CA LYS A 501 -23.01 -0.79 24.72
C LYS A 501 -24.02 -1.89 24.37
N ASP A 502 -25.32 -1.63 24.43
CA ASP A 502 -26.36 -2.58 24.02
C ASP A 502 -26.37 -2.82 22.49
N TYR A 503 -25.66 -1.98 21.72
CA TYR A 503 -25.62 -1.99 20.26
C TYR A 503 -24.21 -2.05 19.66
N VAL A 504 -23.19 -2.34 20.48
CA VAL A 504 -21.79 -2.50 20.03
C VAL A 504 -21.36 -3.95 20.22
N PHE A 505 -20.87 -4.57 19.15
CA PHE A 505 -20.58 -6.00 19.07
C PHE A 505 -19.15 -6.22 18.56
N VAL A 506 -18.51 -7.28 19.07
CA VAL A 506 -17.16 -7.70 18.66
C VAL A 506 -17.09 -9.23 18.71
N ASP A 507 -16.56 -9.85 17.66
CA ASP A 507 -16.64 -11.30 17.36
C ASP A 507 -18.07 -11.82 17.13
N GLU A 508 -19.03 -10.92 17.01
CA GLU A 508 -20.45 -11.22 16.88
C GLU A 508 -21.10 -10.22 15.92
N ARG A 509 -21.96 -10.73 15.03
CA ARG A 509 -22.74 -9.93 14.09
C ARG A 509 -24.17 -9.78 14.60
N PRO A 510 -24.71 -8.55 14.74
CA PRO A 510 -26.09 -8.33 15.14
C PRO A 510 -27.08 -8.77 14.05
N VAL A 511 -28.21 -9.32 14.47
CA VAL A 511 -29.31 -9.71 13.58
C VAL A 511 -30.24 -8.52 13.35
N THR A 512 -30.46 -8.17 12.09
CA THR A 512 -31.38 -7.10 11.67
C THR A 512 -32.39 -7.55 10.63
N ASP A 513 -33.45 -6.77 10.45
CA ASP A 513 -34.32 -6.89 9.27
C ASP A 513 -33.84 -6.04 8.08
N ALA A 514 -34.53 -6.18 6.95
CA ALA A 514 -34.22 -5.46 5.71
C ALA A 514 -34.56 -3.95 5.74
N GLN A 515 -34.97 -3.40 6.89
CA GLN A 515 -35.15 -1.96 7.14
C GLN A 515 -34.17 -1.43 8.20
N GLY A 516 -33.19 -2.24 8.61
CA GLY A 516 -32.11 -1.84 9.51
C GLY A 516 -32.45 -1.91 11.00
N TYR A 517 -33.62 -2.44 11.38
CA TYR A 517 -33.95 -2.59 12.80
C TYR A 517 -33.25 -3.81 13.40
N TYR A 518 -32.59 -3.62 14.54
CA TYR A 518 -32.10 -4.73 15.37
C TYR A 518 -33.25 -5.63 15.82
N LEU A 519 -33.01 -6.94 15.81
CA LEU A 519 -33.98 -7.95 16.22
C LEU A 519 -33.54 -8.61 17.54
N ASN A 520 -34.50 -8.93 18.41
CA ASN A 520 -34.27 -9.75 19.58
C ASN A 520 -34.25 -11.26 19.24
N ALA A 521 -33.97 -12.11 20.22
CA ALA A 521 -33.90 -13.58 20.03
C ALA A 521 -35.23 -14.23 19.57
N ALA A 522 -36.36 -13.51 19.64
CA ALA A 522 -37.65 -13.94 19.11
C ALA A 522 -37.95 -13.40 17.69
N GLY A 523 -37.00 -12.71 17.06
CA GLY A 523 -37.15 -12.10 15.73
C GLY A 523 -37.99 -10.82 15.72
N GLN A 524 -38.20 -10.18 16.87
CA GLN A 524 -38.99 -8.95 16.99
C GLN A 524 -38.08 -7.73 16.97
N ARG A 525 -38.52 -6.63 16.33
CA ARG A 525 -37.81 -5.35 16.33
C ARG A 525 -37.61 -4.81 17.73
N ILE A 526 -36.40 -4.34 18.01
CA ILE A 526 -36.08 -3.50 19.15
C ILE A 526 -36.37 -2.05 18.74
N LEU A 527 -37.28 -1.40 19.46
CA LEU A 527 -37.82 -0.07 19.14
C LEU A 527 -37.51 0.91 20.29
N GLY A 528 -36.23 1.01 20.66
CA GLY A 528 -35.77 1.75 21.83
C GLY A 528 -35.91 0.95 23.13
N GLY A 529 -35.97 1.67 24.26
CA GLY A 529 -35.88 1.09 25.60
C GLY A 529 -34.45 0.87 26.10
N THR A 530 -34.31 0.62 27.40
CA THR A 530 -33.03 0.34 28.07
C THR A 530 -32.76 -1.16 28.19
N ASN A 531 -31.48 -1.56 28.26
CA ASN A 531 -31.05 -2.96 28.33
C ASN A 531 -31.58 -3.77 27.13
N ALA A 532 -31.36 -3.24 25.92
CA ALA A 532 -31.78 -3.88 24.68
C ALA A 532 -31.04 -5.22 24.51
N GLN A 533 -31.79 -6.27 24.16
CA GLN A 533 -31.26 -7.64 24.02
C GLN A 533 -31.26 -8.02 22.55
N VAL A 534 -30.27 -7.49 21.81
CA VAL A 534 -30.04 -7.77 20.39
C VAL A 534 -29.63 -9.23 20.23
N ALA A 535 -30.23 -9.93 19.27
CA ALA A 535 -29.78 -11.26 18.86
C ALA A 535 -28.52 -11.14 18.01
N THR A 536 -27.56 -12.02 18.24
CA THR A 536 -26.30 -12.06 17.50
C THR A 536 -26.04 -13.44 16.91
N THR A 537 -25.12 -13.48 15.95
CA THR A 537 -24.51 -14.70 15.41
C THR A 537 -22.99 -14.61 15.53
N PRO A 538 -22.26 -15.69 15.86
CA PRO A 538 -20.80 -15.65 15.95
C PRO A 538 -20.16 -15.20 14.63
N ALA A 539 -19.27 -14.20 14.71
CA ALA A 539 -18.56 -13.62 13.59
C ALA A 539 -17.15 -13.15 14.04
N PRO A 540 -16.22 -14.08 14.35
CA PRO A 540 -14.90 -13.74 14.89
C PRO A 540 -14.11 -12.79 14.00
N GLY A 541 -13.52 -11.75 14.59
CA GLY A 541 -12.80 -10.70 13.86
C GLY A 541 -13.69 -9.58 13.30
N GLU A 542 -15.02 -9.64 13.42
CA GLU A 542 -15.89 -8.52 13.09
C GLU A 542 -16.15 -7.62 14.31
N PHE A 543 -16.24 -6.32 14.07
CA PHE A 543 -16.88 -5.36 14.97
C PHE A 543 -18.14 -4.78 14.30
N TRP A 544 -19.14 -4.41 15.09
CA TRP A 544 -20.33 -3.70 14.61
C TRP A 544 -20.72 -2.62 15.62
N ILE A 545 -20.99 -1.42 15.12
CA ILE A 545 -21.49 -0.27 15.87
C ILE A 545 -22.82 0.22 15.25
N PRO A 546 -23.62 1.06 15.91
CA PRO A 546 -24.75 1.71 15.26
C PRO A 546 -24.30 2.61 14.11
N GLY A 547 -25.02 2.60 12.99
CA GLY A 547 -24.85 3.57 11.91
C GLY A 547 -25.90 4.69 11.96
N SER A 548 -27.15 4.36 12.34
CA SER A 548 -28.26 5.33 12.34
C SER A 548 -29.17 5.28 13.57
N GLN A 549 -30.02 6.29 13.70
CA GLN A 549 -31.03 6.41 14.75
C GLN A 549 -32.29 7.16 14.28
N GLU A 550 -33.46 6.68 14.70
CA GLU A 550 -34.77 7.33 14.52
C GLU A 550 -35.23 7.96 15.85
N TRP A 551 -35.81 9.16 15.82
CA TRP A 551 -36.21 9.91 17.01
C TRP A 551 -37.74 9.96 17.16
N GLN A 552 -38.22 9.96 18.41
CA GLN A 552 -39.65 10.06 18.72
C GLN A 552 -39.91 10.92 19.96
N GLY A 553 -40.88 11.83 19.85
CA GLY A 553 -41.26 12.73 20.93
C GLY A 553 -40.38 13.97 21.03
N GLN A 554 -40.31 14.56 22.23
CA GLN A 554 -39.50 15.74 22.53
C GLN A 554 -38.97 15.64 23.96
N PRO A 555 -37.79 16.20 24.28
CA PRO A 555 -37.38 16.38 25.67
C PRO A 555 -38.38 17.27 26.41
N ASP A 556 -38.51 17.12 27.74
CA ASP A 556 -39.34 18.05 28.52
C ASP A 556 -38.74 19.46 28.51
N LYS A 557 -39.53 20.50 28.80
CA LYS A 557 -38.99 21.87 28.86
C LYS A 557 -37.85 21.94 29.90
N TRP A 558 -36.71 22.53 29.52
CA TRP A 558 -35.61 22.75 30.45
C TRP A 558 -35.99 23.74 31.56
N ASN A 559 -35.77 23.34 32.81
CA ASN A 559 -35.99 24.16 34.01
C ASN A 559 -34.78 24.10 34.97
N GLY A 560 -33.58 23.76 34.46
CA GLY A 560 -32.36 23.55 35.25
C GLY A 560 -32.16 22.10 35.71
N PHE A 561 -30.91 21.76 36.05
CA PHE A 561 -30.48 20.38 36.31
C PHE A 561 -31.24 19.70 37.47
N SER A 562 -31.50 20.43 38.56
CA SER A 562 -32.26 19.93 39.72
C SER A 562 -33.73 19.62 39.43
N ALA A 563 -34.26 20.09 38.30
CA ALA A 563 -35.61 19.83 37.82
C ALA A 563 -35.63 18.92 36.57
N PHE A 564 -34.50 18.32 36.20
CA PHE A 564 -34.41 17.46 35.02
C PHE A 564 -35.24 16.17 35.19
N THR A 565 -36.23 15.99 34.32
CA THR A 565 -37.22 14.90 34.37
C THR A 565 -36.67 13.55 33.91
N GLN A 566 -35.51 13.53 33.24
CA GLN A 566 -34.97 12.37 32.51
C GLN A 566 -35.81 11.98 31.27
N ASN A 567 -36.58 12.94 30.74
CA ASN A 567 -37.29 12.90 29.46
C ASN A 567 -38.02 11.57 29.17
N PRO A 568 -38.99 11.15 30.00
CA PRO A 568 -39.65 9.84 29.87
C PRO A 568 -40.52 9.68 28.61
N ASN A 569 -40.72 10.74 27.82
CA ASN A 569 -41.47 10.73 26.56
C ASN A 569 -40.58 11.02 25.33
N PHE A 570 -39.25 11.00 25.50
CA PHE A 570 -38.30 11.27 24.43
C PHE A 570 -37.46 10.03 24.15
N HIS A 571 -37.65 9.44 22.98
CA HIS A 571 -37.15 8.10 22.67
C HIS A 571 -36.26 8.11 21.43
N VAL A 572 -35.27 7.22 21.45
CA VAL A 572 -34.44 6.87 20.30
C VAL A 572 -34.69 5.41 19.90
N VAL A 573 -34.67 5.13 18.60
CA VAL A 573 -34.59 3.78 18.04
C VAL A 573 -33.27 3.65 17.27
N THR A 574 -32.31 2.95 17.86
CA THR A 574 -31.01 2.65 17.25
C THR A 574 -31.15 1.68 16.07
N LYS A 575 -30.43 1.89 14.97
CA LYS A 575 -30.59 1.17 13.70
C LYS A 575 -29.30 1.08 12.87
N ASP A 576 -29.41 0.33 11.77
CA ASP A 576 -28.46 0.23 10.66
C ASP A 576 -27.03 -0.04 11.15
N PRO A 577 -26.73 -1.26 11.66
CA PRO A 577 -25.39 -1.59 12.12
C PRO A 577 -24.36 -1.40 11.00
N ALA A 578 -23.27 -0.74 11.35
CA ALA A 578 -22.20 -0.31 10.45
C ALA A 578 -20.83 -0.71 11.01
N GLN A 579 -19.81 -0.57 10.17
CA GLN A 579 -18.41 -0.80 10.52
C GLN A 579 -17.56 0.47 10.28
N ASP A 580 -18.15 1.65 10.49
CA ASP A 580 -17.47 2.94 10.30
C ASP A 580 -16.29 3.07 11.28
N THR A 581 -15.06 3.07 10.73
CA THR A 581 -13.83 3.05 11.53
C THR A 581 -13.54 4.41 12.20
N GLY A 582 -13.96 5.53 11.61
CA GLY A 582 -13.81 6.83 12.24
C GLY A 582 -14.72 6.98 13.46
N VAL A 583 -15.99 6.58 13.32
CA VAL A 583 -16.94 6.56 14.45
C VAL A 583 -16.51 5.56 15.50
N LEU A 584 -15.92 4.42 15.12
CA LEU A 584 -15.31 3.48 16.05
C LEU A 584 -14.17 4.12 16.86
N GLY A 585 -13.22 4.80 16.22
CA GLY A 585 -12.10 5.45 16.90
C GLY A 585 -12.55 6.54 17.89
N SER A 586 -13.60 7.28 17.55
CA SER A 586 -14.23 8.23 18.47
C SER A 586 -14.96 7.54 19.63
N TYR A 587 -15.71 6.47 19.36
CA TYR A 587 -16.40 5.67 20.39
C TYR A 587 -15.41 5.05 21.39
N ILE A 588 -14.28 4.52 20.90
CA ILE A 588 -13.21 3.99 21.75
C ILE A 588 -12.65 5.09 22.65
N LYS A 589 -12.36 6.29 22.14
CA LYS A 589 -11.93 7.42 23.00
C LYS A 589 -12.96 7.77 24.07
N ALA A 590 -14.26 7.80 23.73
CA ALA A 590 -15.32 8.03 24.71
C ALA A 590 -15.32 6.97 25.84
N LEU A 591 -15.14 5.69 25.52
CA LEU A 591 -15.00 4.63 26.52
C LEU A 591 -13.72 4.77 27.36
N THR A 592 -12.59 5.09 26.73
CA THR A 592 -11.29 5.27 27.37
C THR A 592 -11.32 6.41 28.39
N PHE A 593 -11.74 7.61 27.98
CA PHE A 593 -11.85 8.77 28.87
C PHE A 593 -12.92 8.56 29.95
N PHE A 594 -14.01 7.85 29.65
CA PHE A 594 -14.98 7.48 30.68
C PHE A 594 -14.35 6.57 31.74
N ALA A 595 -13.66 5.50 31.34
CA ALA A 595 -12.98 4.60 32.26
C ALA A 595 -11.96 5.33 33.14
N ALA A 596 -11.07 6.11 32.51
CA ALA A 596 -10.09 6.95 33.18
C ALA A 596 -10.75 7.96 34.14
N GLY A 597 -11.87 8.57 33.75
CA GLY A 597 -12.63 9.49 34.60
C GLY A 597 -13.20 8.82 35.85
N THR A 598 -13.66 7.56 35.75
CA THR A 598 -14.08 6.81 36.95
C THR A 598 -12.91 6.47 37.87
N GLN A 599 -11.71 6.26 37.32
CA GLN A 599 -10.48 6.04 38.08
C GLN A 599 -9.99 7.32 38.75
N ALA A 600 -10.04 8.47 38.07
CA ALA A 600 -9.71 9.77 38.63
C ALA A 600 -10.67 10.16 39.78
N GLU A 601 -11.98 9.90 39.63
CA GLU A 601 -12.97 10.14 40.69
C GLU A 601 -12.77 9.22 41.91
N GLY A 602 -12.56 7.91 41.67
CA GLY A 602 -12.56 6.90 42.74
C GLY A 602 -11.18 6.53 43.30
N GLY A 603 -10.10 6.97 42.66
CA GLY A 603 -8.73 6.46 42.89
C GLY A 603 -8.48 5.04 42.33
N VAL A 604 -9.53 4.35 41.84
CA VAL A 604 -9.51 3.01 41.25
C VAL A 604 -10.62 2.92 40.19
N LEU A 605 -10.44 2.08 39.17
CA LEU A 605 -11.49 1.83 38.17
C LEU A 605 -12.79 1.36 38.85
N SER A 606 -13.91 1.98 38.48
CA SER A 606 -15.23 1.48 38.86
C SER A 606 -15.59 0.25 38.03
N ALA A 607 -16.61 -0.52 38.44
CA ALA A 607 -17.08 -1.68 37.66
C ALA A 607 -17.45 -1.31 36.20
N LYS A 608 -18.14 -0.18 36.01
CA LYS A 608 -18.46 0.35 34.68
C LYS A 608 -17.23 0.86 33.92
N GLY A 609 -16.25 1.41 34.65
CA GLY A 609 -14.97 1.82 34.06
C GLY A 609 -14.16 0.62 33.57
N GLN A 610 -14.20 -0.51 34.29
CA GLN A 610 -13.61 -1.77 33.84
C GLN A 610 -14.34 -2.32 32.60
N GLU A 611 -15.68 -2.37 32.61
CA GLU A 611 -16.48 -2.75 31.43
C GLU A 611 -16.11 -1.91 30.19
N ALA A 612 -15.98 -0.59 30.36
CA ALA A 612 -15.63 0.33 29.29
C ALA A 612 -14.18 0.15 28.80
N LYS A 613 -13.21 -0.01 29.72
CA LYS A 613 -11.82 -0.31 29.37
C LYS A 613 -11.73 -1.62 28.59
N ASP A 614 -12.36 -2.69 29.06
CA ASP A 614 -12.26 -4.02 28.45
C ASP A 614 -12.90 -4.03 27.05
N MET A 615 -14.03 -3.32 26.87
CA MET A 615 -14.64 -3.13 25.56
C MET A 615 -13.75 -2.29 24.61
N ALA A 616 -13.17 -1.18 25.09
CA ALA A 616 -12.24 -0.37 24.33
C ALA A 616 -11.00 -1.18 23.87
N GLU A 617 -10.42 -2.00 24.77
CA GLU A 617 -9.30 -2.89 24.46
C GLU A 617 -9.68 -3.93 23.40
N LYS A 618 -10.89 -4.51 23.52
CA LYS A 618 -11.37 -5.50 22.55
C LYS A 618 -11.58 -4.87 21.17
N LEU A 619 -12.22 -3.71 21.10
CA LEU A 619 -12.45 -2.95 19.88
C LEU A 619 -11.14 -2.53 19.21
N LEU A 620 -10.16 -2.00 19.95
CA LEU A 620 -8.83 -1.67 19.42
C LEU A 620 -8.11 -2.88 18.84
N ASN A 621 -8.21 -4.04 19.48
CA ASN A 621 -7.58 -5.25 18.96
C ASN A 621 -8.25 -5.75 17.67
N THR A 622 -9.58 -5.75 17.60
CA THR A 622 -10.30 -6.15 16.38
C THR A 622 -10.15 -5.13 15.25
N ALA A 623 -10.14 -3.83 15.55
CA ALA A 623 -9.93 -2.77 14.55
C ALA A 623 -8.56 -2.86 13.87
N TRP A 624 -7.55 -3.40 14.56
CA TRP A 624 -6.21 -3.54 14.01
C TRP A 624 -6.15 -4.52 12.82
N ASP A 625 -7.00 -5.56 12.81
CA ASP A 625 -7.09 -6.53 11.71
C ASP A 625 -7.65 -5.92 10.42
N TYR A 626 -8.19 -4.70 10.49
CA TYR A 626 -8.66 -3.90 9.35
C TYR A 626 -7.62 -2.89 8.83
N ASN A 627 -6.37 -2.90 9.33
CA ASN A 627 -5.28 -2.10 8.78
C ASN A 627 -4.77 -2.73 7.47
N ASP A 628 -4.98 -2.08 6.33
CA ASP A 628 -4.63 -2.62 5.01
C ASP A 628 -3.16 -2.34 4.60
N GLY A 629 -2.49 -1.43 5.31
CA GLY A 629 -1.17 -0.90 4.99
C GLY A 629 -1.17 0.61 4.73
N VAL A 630 -2.33 1.20 4.44
CA VAL A 630 -2.58 2.64 4.25
C VAL A 630 -3.39 3.20 5.42
N GLY A 631 -4.39 2.48 5.90
CA GLY A 631 -5.16 2.83 7.10
C GLY A 631 -6.08 1.72 7.59
N ILE A 632 -6.85 1.99 8.64
CA ILE A 632 -7.87 1.09 9.19
C ILE A 632 -9.22 1.38 8.50
N VAL A 633 -9.66 0.46 7.66
CA VAL A 633 -10.78 0.67 6.73
C VAL A 633 -11.69 -0.55 6.57
N THR A 634 -12.94 -0.29 6.19
CA THR A 634 -13.93 -1.32 5.83
C THR A 634 -14.60 -0.98 4.50
N GLU A 635 -15.22 -1.97 3.85
CA GLU A 635 -16.08 -1.72 2.70
C GLU A 635 -17.42 -1.11 3.15
N GLU A 636 -17.79 0.04 2.57
CA GLU A 636 -19.08 0.71 2.81
C GLU A 636 -19.98 0.72 1.56
N VAL A 637 -21.30 0.59 1.77
CA VAL A 637 -22.29 0.49 0.69
C VAL A 637 -22.97 1.83 0.41
N ARG A 638 -22.61 2.48 -0.70
CA ARG A 638 -23.10 3.81 -1.10
C ARG A 638 -24.39 3.76 -1.91
N LYS A 639 -25.48 3.36 -1.25
CA LYS A 639 -26.84 3.33 -1.87
C LYS A 639 -27.28 4.72 -2.35
N ASP A 640 -26.79 5.79 -1.72
CA ASP A 640 -27.00 7.19 -2.03
C ASP A 640 -26.42 7.63 -3.38
N TYR A 641 -25.42 6.93 -3.93
CA TYR A 641 -24.72 7.35 -5.16
C TYR A 641 -25.55 7.30 -6.45
N PHE A 642 -26.83 6.92 -6.38
CA PHE A 642 -27.77 7.18 -7.47
C PHE A 642 -27.91 8.70 -7.72
N ARG A 643 -27.66 9.54 -6.70
CA ARG A 643 -27.76 11.01 -6.75
C ARG A 643 -26.67 11.67 -7.59
N PHE A 644 -25.57 10.99 -7.89
CA PHE A 644 -24.67 11.39 -8.98
C PHE A 644 -25.39 11.47 -10.34
N PHE A 645 -26.51 10.75 -10.54
CA PHE A 645 -27.23 10.71 -11.81
C PHE A 645 -28.62 11.36 -11.74
N ALA A 646 -29.10 11.67 -10.53
CA ALA A 646 -30.37 12.34 -10.31
C ALA A 646 -30.32 13.79 -10.82
N LYS A 647 -31.47 14.30 -11.30
CA LYS A 647 -31.64 15.70 -11.70
C LYS A 647 -32.31 16.45 -10.56
N GLU A 648 -31.51 16.95 -9.61
CA GLU A 648 -32.01 17.57 -8.36
C GLU A 648 -31.38 18.95 -8.08
N ILE A 649 -30.27 19.32 -8.73
CA ILE A 649 -29.61 20.63 -8.52
C ILE A 649 -30.44 21.75 -9.14
N TYR A 650 -31.17 22.51 -8.32
CA TYR A 650 -32.03 23.60 -8.77
C TYR A 650 -31.27 24.81 -9.32
N ILE A 651 -31.71 25.32 -10.47
CA ILE A 651 -31.27 26.57 -11.10
C ILE A 651 -32.51 27.41 -11.46
N PRO A 652 -32.64 28.66 -10.97
CA PRO A 652 -33.82 29.51 -11.23
C PRO A 652 -34.05 29.82 -12.71
N ALA A 653 -35.32 30.01 -13.11
CA ALA A 653 -35.65 30.44 -14.47
C ALA A 653 -35.00 31.80 -14.82
N ASN A 654 -34.50 31.90 -16.06
CA ASN A 654 -33.72 33.04 -16.58
C ASN A 654 -32.36 33.26 -15.90
N TRP A 655 -31.87 32.30 -15.10
CA TRP A 655 -30.49 32.28 -14.64
C TRP A 655 -29.64 31.44 -15.60
N THR A 656 -28.53 32.00 -16.07
CA THR A 656 -27.49 31.24 -16.78
C THR A 656 -26.12 31.85 -16.54
N GLY A 657 -25.09 31.01 -16.45
CA GLY A 657 -23.74 31.40 -16.12
C GLY A 657 -22.69 30.37 -16.53
N THR A 658 -21.44 30.63 -16.16
CA THR A 658 -20.29 29.74 -16.40
C THR A 658 -19.80 29.16 -15.08
N PHE A 659 -19.77 27.84 -14.95
CA PHE A 659 -19.19 27.16 -13.79
C PHE A 659 -17.65 27.22 -13.85
N GLY A 660 -16.97 26.93 -12.74
CA GLY A 660 -15.50 26.99 -12.68
C GLY A 660 -14.80 26.09 -13.72
N GLN A 661 -15.35 24.90 -13.97
CA GLN A 661 -14.87 23.95 -14.99
C GLN A 661 -15.23 24.37 -16.45
N GLY A 662 -15.69 25.61 -16.66
CA GLY A 662 -15.91 26.23 -17.98
C GLY A 662 -17.24 25.88 -18.66
N ASN A 663 -18.04 24.98 -18.10
CA ASN A 663 -19.35 24.60 -18.61
C ASN A 663 -20.43 25.65 -18.34
N THR A 664 -21.35 25.82 -19.30
CA THR A 664 -22.55 26.65 -19.12
C THR A 664 -23.55 25.96 -18.21
N ILE A 665 -24.05 26.69 -17.21
CA ILE A 665 -25.09 26.27 -16.27
C ILE A 665 -26.36 27.10 -16.49
N PRO A 666 -27.58 26.51 -16.50
CA PRO A 666 -27.89 25.07 -16.38
C PRO A 666 -27.56 24.24 -17.64
N GLY A 667 -27.13 24.88 -18.74
CA GLY A 667 -26.94 24.21 -20.02
C GLY A 667 -28.25 23.73 -20.63
N THR A 668 -28.20 22.68 -21.47
CA THR A 668 -29.36 22.16 -22.21
C THR A 668 -29.95 20.88 -21.63
N ALA A 669 -29.40 20.35 -20.53
CA ALA A 669 -29.74 19.03 -19.99
C ALA A 669 -30.66 19.07 -18.75
N GLY A 670 -31.21 20.23 -18.41
CA GLY A 670 -32.09 20.43 -17.27
C GLY A 670 -33.53 19.96 -17.51
N VAL A 671 -34.18 19.48 -16.46
CA VAL A 671 -35.62 19.16 -16.43
C VAL A 671 -36.38 20.22 -15.61
N PRO A 672 -37.67 20.49 -15.84
CA PRO A 672 -38.41 21.47 -15.03
C PRO A 672 -38.36 21.16 -13.52
N SER A 673 -38.25 22.20 -12.69
CA SER A 673 -38.33 22.07 -11.23
C SER A 673 -39.72 21.61 -10.77
N ASP A 674 -39.81 20.94 -9.61
CA ASP A 674 -41.08 20.52 -9.02
C ASP A 674 -41.87 21.74 -8.49
N PRO A 675 -43.06 22.04 -9.04
CA PRO A 675 -43.89 23.14 -8.56
C PRO A 675 -44.30 22.98 -7.08
N ALA A 676 -44.31 21.77 -6.53
CA ALA A 676 -44.63 21.52 -5.13
C ALA A 676 -43.56 22.06 -4.16
N LYS A 677 -42.29 22.13 -4.58
CA LYS A 677 -41.22 22.78 -3.80
C LYS A 677 -41.30 24.31 -3.84
N GLY A 678 -42.13 24.89 -4.72
CA GLY A 678 -42.47 26.33 -4.76
C GLY A 678 -41.55 27.21 -5.62
N GLY A 679 -40.63 26.61 -6.38
CA GLY A 679 -39.76 27.30 -7.33
C GLY A 679 -40.30 27.35 -8.76
N ASN A 680 -39.54 28.00 -9.62
CA ASN A 680 -39.76 28.00 -11.07
C ASN A 680 -38.40 28.10 -11.76
N GLY A 681 -37.89 26.96 -12.21
CA GLY A 681 -36.57 26.81 -12.80
C GLY A 681 -36.39 25.41 -13.39
N VAL A 682 -35.15 24.92 -13.34
CA VAL A 682 -34.79 23.58 -13.80
C VAL A 682 -33.91 22.87 -12.78
N TYR A 683 -33.98 21.54 -12.74
CA TYR A 683 -32.97 20.70 -12.09
C TYR A 683 -31.95 20.19 -13.10
N ILE A 684 -30.67 20.29 -12.76
CA ILE A 684 -29.56 19.62 -13.46
C ILE A 684 -28.99 18.49 -12.59
N GLY A 685 -28.16 17.63 -13.19
CA GLY A 685 -27.50 16.54 -12.49
C GLY A 685 -26.08 16.91 -12.08
N TYR A 686 -25.57 16.21 -11.07
CA TYR A 686 -24.21 16.37 -10.56
C TYR A 686 -23.13 16.48 -11.68
N PRO A 687 -23.05 15.59 -12.67
CA PRO A 687 -22.06 15.61 -13.75
C PRO A 687 -22.42 16.52 -14.93
N ASP A 688 -23.53 17.25 -14.87
CA ASP A 688 -23.80 18.40 -15.74
C ASP A 688 -23.19 19.68 -15.15
N LEU A 689 -23.24 19.80 -13.82
CA LEU A 689 -22.60 20.88 -13.07
C LEU A 689 -21.07 20.69 -13.00
N ARG A 690 -20.62 19.47 -12.66
CA ARG A 690 -19.20 19.12 -12.41
C ARG A 690 -18.69 18.14 -13.46
N PRO A 691 -18.55 18.52 -14.75
CA PRO A 691 -18.22 17.58 -15.83
C PRO A 691 -16.87 16.85 -15.65
N ALA A 692 -15.93 17.39 -14.89
CA ALA A 692 -14.63 16.74 -14.64
C ALA A 692 -14.75 15.41 -13.86
N ILE A 693 -15.84 15.17 -13.10
CA ILE A 693 -16.04 13.91 -12.37
C ILE A 693 -16.07 12.68 -13.31
N LYS A 694 -16.38 12.88 -14.61
CA LYS A 694 -16.36 11.81 -15.62
C LYS A 694 -14.95 11.32 -15.98
N GLN A 695 -13.92 12.03 -15.52
CA GLN A 695 -12.51 11.72 -15.72
C GLN A 695 -11.92 10.97 -14.51
N ASP A 696 -12.68 10.86 -13.42
CA ASP A 696 -12.29 10.16 -12.21
C ASP A 696 -12.11 8.65 -12.48
N PRO A 697 -11.05 8.01 -11.97
CA PRO A 697 -10.81 6.57 -12.18
C PRO A 697 -11.98 5.67 -11.74
N ALA A 698 -12.72 6.04 -10.69
CA ALA A 698 -13.85 5.28 -10.18
C ALA A 698 -15.16 5.55 -10.93
N TRP A 699 -15.23 6.61 -11.75
CA TRP A 699 -16.47 6.98 -12.46
C TRP A 699 -16.99 5.86 -13.37
N ALA A 700 -16.10 5.16 -14.07
CA ALA A 700 -16.49 4.08 -14.98
C ALA A 700 -17.14 2.89 -14.26
N TYR A 701 -16.72 2.59 -13.03
CA TYR A 701 -17.35 1.58 -12.17
C TYR A 701 -18.76 2.03 -11.76
N LEU A 702 -18.89 3.24 -11.23
CA LEU A 702 -20.17 3.78 -10.75
C LEU A 702 -21.20 3.95 -11.88
N ASP A 703 -20.80 4.52 -13.02
CA ASP A 703 -21.66 4.72 -14.20
C ASP A 703 -22.14 3.40 -14.81
N ASN A 704 -21.28 2.37 -14.85
CA ASN A 704 -21.68 1.04 -15.27
C ASN A 704 -22.68 0.42 -14.28
N LEU A 705 -22.38 0.46 -12.97
CA LEU A 705 -23.24 -0.14 -11.96
C LEU A 705 -24.62 0.54 -11.89
N TYR A 706 -24.67 1.87 -12.02
CA TYR A 706 -25.92 2.63 -12.11
C TYR A 706 -26.79 2.13 -13.26
N LYS A 707 -26.21 1.93 -14.45
CA LYS A 707 -26.92 1.43 -15.65
C LYS A 707 -27.37 -0.02 -15.54
N THR A 708 -26.65 -0.87 -14.80
CA THR A 708 -26.94 -2.31 -14.71
C THR A 708 -27.73 -2.72 -13.48
N SER A 709 -27.80 -1.88 -12.45
CA SER A 709 -28.38 -2.21 -11.14
C SER A 709 -29.40 -1.19 -10.62
N TYR A 710 -29.22 0.12 -10.83
CA TYR A 710 -30.18 1.09 -10.32
C TYR A 710 -31.43 1.15 -11.20
N ASN A 711 -32.58 0.76 -10.62
CA ASN A 711 -33.87 0.84 -11.27
C ASN A 711 -34.55 2.19 -10.92
N PRO A 712 -34.69 3.12 -11.89
CA PRO A 712 -35.24 4.45 -11.63
C PRO A 712 -36.76 4.46 -11.34
N THR A 713 -37.47 3.35 -11.61
CA THR A 713 -38.90 3.22 -11.25
C THR A 713 -39.09 2.74 -9.82
N THR A 714 -38.31 1.76 -9.36
CA THR A 714 -38.39 1.26 -7.96
C THR A 714 -37.54 2.07 -6.98
N LYS A 715 -36.65 2.93 -7.49
CA LYS A 715 -35.62 3.69 -6.74
C LYS A 715 -34.71 2.80 -5.90
N LYS A 716 -34.30 1.66 -6.46
CA LYS A 716 -33.49 0.65 -5.78
C LYS A 716 -32.36 0.15 -6.66
N TRP A 717 -31.26 -0.23 -6.00
CA TRP A 717 -30.20 -1.04 -6.58
C TRP A 717 -30.63 -2.51 -6.53
N GLU A 718 -31.01 -3.07 -7.66
CA GLU A 718 -31.61 -4.41 -7.77
C GLU A 718 -30.56 -5.52 -7.99
N ASN A 719 -29.40 -5.17 -8.53
CA ASN A 719 -28.28 -6.08 -8.84
C ASN A 719 -26.98 -5.68 -8.10
N GLY A 720 -27.11 -5.24 -6.83
CA GLY A 720 -26.00 -4.74 -5.99
C GLY A 720 -25.84 -3.22 -6.03
N ALA A 721 -25.56 -2.60 -4.88
CA ALA A 721 -25.30 -1.17 -4.76
C ALA A 721 -23.78 -0.89 -4.86
N PRO A 722 -23.35 0.36 -5.14
CA PRO A 722 -21.94 0.71 -5.17
C PRO A 722 -21.27 0.45 -3.82
N THR A 723 -20.06 -0.10 -3.86
CA THR A 723 -19.23 -0.34 -2.68
C THR A 723 -17.87 0.32 -2.85
N PHE A 724 -17.35 0.87 -1.74
CA PHE A 724 -16.10 1.61 -1.70
C PHE A 724 -15.39 1.32 -0.37
N THR A 725 -14.07 1.48 -0.36
CA THR A 725 -13.25 1.44 0.85
C THR A 725 -12.54 2.78 0.90
N TYR A 726 -12.84 3.62 1.90
CA TYR A 726 -12.41 5.01 1.94
C TYR A 726 -11.40 5.29 3.06
N HIS A 727 -10.33 5.97 2.68
CA HIS A 727 -9.29 6.46 3.57
C HIS A 727 -9.53 7.93 3.91
N ARG A 728 -10.62 8.19 4.65
CA ARG A 728 -10.93 9.53 5.16
C ARG A 728 -9.91 9.97 6.19
N PHE A 729 -9.33 11.15 6.02
CA PHE A 729 -8.27 11.66 6.89
C PHE A 729 -8.70 11.75 8.35
N TRP A 730 -9.88 12.35 8.61
CA TRP A 730 -10.42 12.47 9.96
C TRP A 730 -10.62 11.09 10.63
N SER A 731 -11.12 10.09 9.90
CA SER A 731 -11.40 8.75 10.43
C SER A 731 -10.12 8.02 10.84
N GLN A 732 -9.06 8.18 10.06
CA GLN A 732 -7.75 7.59 10.36
C GLN A 732 -7.08 8.27 11.56
N VAL A 733 -7.22 9.59 11.70
CA VAL A 733 -6.81 10.29 12.93
C VAL A 733 -7.65 9.84 14.12
N ASP A 734 -8.97 9.69 13.97
CA ASP A 734 -9.85 9.21 15.04
C ASP A 734 -9.41 7.81 15.53
N MET A 735 -9.01 6.92 14.62
CA MET A 735 -8.42 5.62 14.95
C MET A 735 -7.04 5.72 15.58
N ALA A 736 -6.11 6.49 15.00
CA ALA A 736 -4.75 6.65 15.54
C ALA A 736 -4.78 7.19 16.97
N THR A 737 -5.51 8.29 17.19
CA THR A 737 -5.72 8.89 18.52
C THR A 737 -6.43 7.94 19.48
N ALA A 738 -7.29 7.03 19.02
CA ALA A 738 -7.89 6.01 19.90
C ALA A 738 -6.85 5.05 20.51
N TYR A 739 -5.84 4.62 19.73
CA TYR A 739 -4.73 3.83 20.28
C TYR A 739 -3.89 4.66 21.26
N GLY A 740 -3.50 5.88 20.88
CA GLY A 740 -2.66 6.74 21.71
C GLY A 740 -3.33 7.16 23.03
N GLU A 741 -4.61 7.53 23.02
CA GLU A 741 -5.32 7.91 24.24
C GLU A 741 -5.56 6.71 25.16
N TYR A 742 -5.85 5.52 24.61
CA TYR A 742 -5.94 4.29 25.40
C TYR A 742 -4.62 3.95 26.09
N ASP A 743 -3.53 4.06 25.34
CA ASP A 743 -2.18 3.81 25.85
C ASP A 743 -1.80 4.80 26.96
N ARG A 744 -1.93 6.11 26.70
CA ARG A 744 -1.64 7.19 27.63
C ARG A 744 -2.42 7.12 28.94
N LEU A 745 -3.71 6.74 28.88
CA LEU A 745 -4.61 6.78 30.04
C LEU A 745 -4.77 5.44 30.76
N LEU A 746 -4.73 4.32 30.03
CA LEU A 746 -5.09 2.99 30.52
C LEU A 746 -4.03 1.91 30.21
N GLY A 747 -2.89 2.28 29.61
CA GLY A 747 -1.80 1.38 29.23
C GLY A 747 -1.06 0.75 30.42
N ASN A 748 -0.61 -0.50 30.25
CA ASN A 748 0.15 -1.23 31.25
C ASN A 748 1.66 -0.94 31.15
N THR A 749 2.17 -0.05 32.00
CA THR A 749 3.58 0.40 32.07
C THR A 749 4.57 -0.64 32.63
N GLY A 750 4.39 -1.94 32.34
CA GLY A 750 5.17 -3.02 32.97
C GLY A 750 5.34 -4.33 32.19
N GLY A 751 4.92 -4.40 30.92
CA GLY A 751 5.17 -5.57 30.06
C GLY A 751 6.50 -5.45 29.29
N PRO A 752 7.18 -6.57 28.94
CA PRO A 752 8.27 -6.51 27.97
C PRO A 752 7.71 -6.11 26.59
N VAL A 753 8.13 -4.95 26.09
CA VAL A 753 7.66 -4.37 24.82
C VAL A 753 7.85 -5.36 23.66
N VAL A 754 6.76 -5.67 22.95
CA VAL A 754 6.82 -6.32 21.64
C VAL A 754 6.54 -5.24 20.60
N ARG A 755 7.47 -5.05 19.67
CA ARG A 755 7.47 -3.98 18.65
C ARG A 755 7.13 -4.56 17.29
N VAL A 756 6.43 -3.81 16.44
CA VAL A 756 6.23 -4.20 15.04
C VAL A 756 7.60 -4.39 14.38
N PRO A 757 7.85 -5.44 13.60
CA PRO A 757 9.16 -5.67 13.01
C PRO A 757 9.44 -4.63 11.92
N ALA A 758 10.71 -4.32 11.66
CA ALA A 758 11.07 -3.48 10.51
C ALA A 758 10.62 -4.13 9.17
N ALA A 759 10.35 -3.29 8.16
CA ALA A 759 10.02 -3.77 6.81
C ALA A 759 11.08 -4.74 6.26
N PRO A 760 10.69 -5.90 5.67
CA PRO A 760 11.64 -6.86 5.11
C PRO A 760 12.59 -6.25 4.06
N ALA A 761 13.88 -6.27 4.35
CA ALA A 761 14.90 -5.71 3.46
C ALA A 761 15.35 -6.70 2.38
N GLY A 762 15.72 -6.20 1.20
CA GLY A 762 16.34 -7.01 0.15
C GLY A 762 15.44 -8.09 -0.45
N LEU A 763 14.15 -7.82 -0.61
CA LEU A 763 13.25 -8.72 -1.35
C LEU A 763 13.75 -8.94 -2.78
N THR A 764 13.82 -10.20 -3.18
CA THR A 764 14.19 -10.64 -4.53
C THR A 764 13.16 -11.65 -5.03
N ALA A 765 12.92 -11.65 -6.34
CA ALA A 765 11.98 -12.54 -7.01
C ALA A 765 12.68 -13.28 -8.17
N ALA A 766 12.67 -14.61 -8.13
CA ALA A 766 13.27 -15.48 -9.14
C ALA A 766 12.18 -16.30 -9.85
N ALA A 767 12.09 -16.14 -11.17
CA ALA A 767 11.12 -16.86 -11.99
C ALA A 767 11.44 -18.36 -12.11
N GLY A 768 10.40 -19.20 -12.05
CA GLY A 768 10.43 -20.60 -12.43
C GLY A 768 9.27 -20.95 -13.37
N SER A 769 9.04 -22.25 -13.58
CA SER A 769 7.89 -22.74 -14.35
C SER A 769 6.62 -22.67 -13.52
N GLU A 770 5.68 -21.81 -13.91
CA GLU A 770 4.41 -21.60 -13.21
C GLU A 770 4.58 -21.19 -11.74
N GLN A 771 5.72 -20.59 -11.40
CA GLN A 771 6.07 -20.19 -10.03
C GLN A 771 7.06 -19.02 -9.97
N VAL A 772 7.09 -18.33 -8.83
CA VAL A 772 8.12 -17.35 -8.45
C VAL A 772 8.65 -17.71 -7.06
N ALA A 773 9.96 -17.91 -6.94
CA ALA A 773 10.64 -18.04 -5.66
C ALA A 773 11.06 -16.66 -5.14
N LEU A 774 10.56 -16.29 -3.97
CA LEU A 774 10.83 -15.04 -3.26
C LEU A 774 11.81 -15.30 -2.11
N ASN A 775 12.76 -14.39 -1.93
CA ASN A 775 13.70 -14.42 -0.80
C ASN A 775 13.88 -12.98 -0.28
N TRP A 776 13.90 -12.81 1.04
CA TRP A 776 14.14 -11.52 1.71
C TRP A 776 15.04 -11.71 2.94
N THR A 777 15.48 -10.60 3.52
CA THR A 777 16.21 -10.57 4.80
C THR A 777 15.20 -10.66 5.94
N ALA A 778 15.44 -11.54 6.91
CA ALA A 778 14.56 -11.66 8.07
C ALA A 778 14.60 -10.38 8.94
N SER A 779 13.42 -9.85 9.26
CA SER A 779 13.25 -8.70 10.14
C SER A 779 13.38 -9.09 11.61
N THR A 780 14.15 -8.33 12.39
CA THR A 780 14.26 -8.54 13.84
C THR A 780 12.89 -8.37 14.50
N GLY A 781 12.50 -9.33 15.35
CA GLY A 781 11.21 -9.32 16.05
C GLY A 781 10.05 -9.96 15.27
N ALA A 782 10.21 -10.29 13.99
CA ALA A 782 9.16 -10.95 13.20
C ALA A 782 8.85 -12.36 13.70
N ALA A 783 7.57 -12.65 13.93
CA ALA A 783 7.08 -14.01 14.17
C ALA A 783 6.73 -14.71 12.85
N SER A 784 6.32 -13.95 11.84
CA SER A 784 6.03 -14.44 10.48
C SER A 784 6.10 -13.29 9.46
N TYR A 785 5.72 -13.57 8.21
CA TYR A 785 5.63 -12.61 7.12
C TYR A 785 4.33 -12.82 6.33
N THR A 786 3.80 -11.74 5.77
CA THR A 786 2.72 -11.75 4.77
C THR A 786 3.32 -11.42 3.40
N VAL A 787 3.02 -12.24 2.41
CA VAL A 787 3.47 -12.07 1.02
C VAL A 787 2.29 -11.56 0.19
N LYS A 788 2.44 -10.39 -0.44
CA LYS A 788 1.40 -9.76 -1.25
C LYS A 788 1.84 -9.67 -2.72
N ARG A 789 0.90 -9.86 -3.66
CA ARG A 789 1.13 -9.91 -5.11
C ARG A 789 0.18 -8.98 -5.88
N ALA A 790 0.72 -8.27 -6.87
CA ALA A 790 -0.02 -7.50 -7.85
C ALA A 790 0.29 -7.96 -9.29
N GLU A 791 -0.62 -7.70 -10.22
CA GLU A 791 -0.42 -7.93 -11.66
C GLU A 791 0.00 -6.65 -12.41
N VAL A 792 0.00 -5.51 -11.73
CA VAL A 792 0.42 -4.19 -12.21
C VAL A 792 1.45 -3.64 -11.23
N SER A 793 2.47 -2.93 -11.74
CA SER A 793 3.51 -2.32 -10.89
C SER A 793 2.89 -1.22 -10.03
N GLY A 794 3.18 -1.21 -8.74
CA GLY A 794 2.60 -0.28 -7.76
C GLY A 794 1.32 -0.79 -7.09
N GLY A 795 0.73 -1.89 -7.57
CA GLY A 795 -0.49 -2.47 -6.99
C GLY A 795 -1.72 -2.38 -7.91
N PRO A 796 -2.93 -2.64 -7.39
CA PRO A 796 -3.22 -3.07 -6.02
C PRO A 796 -2.67 -4.48 -5.73
N TYR A 797 -2.26 -4.72 -4.49
CA TYR A 797 -1.71 -6.01 -4.05
C TYR A 797 -2.76 -6.86 -3.32
N THR A 798 -2.64 -8.18 -3.45
CA THR A 798 -3.46 -9.17 -2.72
C THR A 798 -2.56 -10.15 -1.99
N SER A 799 -2.91 -10.51 -0.75
CA SER A 799 -2.14 -11.48 0.04
C SER A 799 -2.20 -12.87 -0.58
N VAL A 800 -1.05 -13.44 -0.96
CA VAL A 800 -0.92 -14.80 -1.52
C VAL A 800 -0.45 -15.82 -0.48
N ALA A 801 0.14 -15.35 0.63
CA ALA A 801 0.37 -16.13 1.84
C ALA A 801 0.48 -15.23 3.08
N THR A 802 0.03 -15.73 4.22
CA THR A 802 0.20 -15.13 5.55
C THR A 802 0.86 -16.15 6.48
N GLY A 803 1.42 -15.71 7.60
CA GLY A 803 1.99 -16.63 8.59
C GLY A 803 3.27 -17.36 8.14
N VAL A 804 3.97 -16.85 7.11
CA VAL A 804 5.22 -17.46 6.60
C VAL A 804 6.31 -17.26 7.65
N THR A 805 6.84 -18.32 8.27
CA THR A 805 7.84 -18.19 9.36
C THR A 805 9.29 -18.14 8.86
N GLY A 806 9.55 -18.52 7.61
CA GLY A 806 10.87 -18.38 6.97
C GLY A 806 11.00 -17.08 6.18
N SER A 807 12.23 -16.70 5.82
CA SER A 807 12.49 -15.52 4.99
C SER A 807 12.44 -15.79 3.48
N THR A 808 11.65 -16.79 3.09
CA THR A 808 11.52 -17.31 1.73
C THR A 808 10.11 -17.84 1.48
N PHE A 809 9.56 -17.62 0.29
CA PHE A 809 8.27 -18.18 -0.13
C PHE A 809 8.31 -18.55 -1.61
N THR A 810 7.53 -19.54 -2.05
CA THR A 810 7.37 -19.83 -3.48
C THR A 810 5.90 -19.74 -3.84
N ASP A 811 5.56 -18.70 -4.61
CA ASP A 811 4.24 -18.55 -5.20
C ASP A 811 4.13 -19.47 -6.42
N THR A 812 3.01 -20.16 -6.59
CA THR A 812 2.85 -21.26 -7.57
C THR A 812 1.52 -21.16 -8.32
N ALA A 813 1.31 -22.03 -9.32
CA ALA A 813 0.16 -21.99 -10.24
C ALA A 813 0.02 -20.66 -11.01
N LEU A 814 1.17 -20.04 -11.34
CA LEU A 814 1.25 -18.78 -12.06
C LEU A 814 1.25 -18.98 -13.57
N THR A 815 0.76 -17.97 -14.31
CA THR A 815 0.76 -18.01 -15.77
C THR A 815 2.15 -17.66 -16.32
N ASN A 816 2.77 -18.61 -17.02
CA ASN A 816 4.03 -18.37 -17.73
C ASN A 816 3.87 -17.23 -18.77
N GLY A 817 4.85 -16.33 -18.81
CA GLY A 817 4.85 -15.14 -19.67
C GLY A 817 4.13 -13.91 -19.09
N LYS A 818 3.49 -14.02 -17.92
CA LYS A 818 2.88 -12.88 -17.21
C LYS A 818 3.82 -12.39 -16.11
N THR A 819 4.04 -11.08 -16.02
CA THR A 819 4.84 -10.48 -14.93
C THR A 819 3.98 -10.31 -13.69
N TYR A 820 4.54 -10.68 -12.54
CA TYR A 820 3.93 -10.48 -11.22
C TYR A 820 4.86 -9.62 -10.35
N TYR A 821 4.25 -8.73 -9.57
CA TYR A 821 4.93 -7.81 -8.66
C TYR A 821 4.64 -8.23 -7.22
N TYR A 822 5.65 -8.18 -6.36
CA TYR A 822 5.59 -8.70 -4.99
C TYR A 822 6.14 -7.68 -3.99
N VAL A 823 5.47 -7.61 -2.85
CA VAL A 823 5.98 -7.01 -1.61
C VAL A 823 5.79 -8.00 -0.47
N VAL A 824 6.64 -7.90 0.55
CA VAL A 824 6.54 -8.73 1.76
C VAL A 824 6.56 -7.81 2.97
N THR A 825 5.68 -8.09 3.92
CA THR A 825 5.57 -7.41 5.21
C THR A 825 5.94 -8.39 6.33
N ALA A 826 6.48 -7.89 7.43
CA ALA A 826 6.86 -8.68 8.60
C ALA A 826 5.79 -8.55 9.68
N VAL A 827 5.39 -9.67 10.30
CA VAL A 827 4.27 -9.74 11.23
C VAL A 827 4.71 -10.30 12.57
N ASN A 828 4.27 -9.70 13.67
CA ASN A 828 4.28 -10.33 14.98
C ASN A 828 3.04 -9.91 15.78
N THR A 829 3.01 -10.22 17.09
CA THR A 829 1.87 -9.86 17.96
C THR A 829 1.66 -8.36 18.13
N ALA A 830 2.60 -7.52 17.67
CA ALA A 830 2.44 -6.07 17.69
C ALA A 830 1.77 -5.52 16.42
N GLY A 831 1.88 -6.22 15.30
CA GLY A 831 1.30 -5.82 14.02
C GLY A 831 2.08 -6.30 12.81
N GLU A 832 1.64 -5.82 11.65
CA GLU A 832 2.27 -6.04 10.34
C GLU A 832 3.04 -4.77 9.94
N SER A 833 4.29 -4.93 9.49
CA SER A 833 5.17 -3.83 9.09
C SER A 833 4.72 -3.13 7.80
N ALA A 834 5.31 -1.97 7.52
CA ALA A 834 5.34 -1.42 6.17
C ALA A 834 5.89 -2.45 5.14
N PRO A 835 5.46 -2.41 3.86
CA PRO A 835 5.91 -3.33 2.83
C PRO A 835 7.39 -3.15 2.47
N SER A 836 8.05 -4.24 2.12
CA SER A 836 9.36 -4.22 1.47
C SER A 836 9.32 -3.43 0.15
N ALA A 837 10.49 -2.98 -0.32
CA ALA A 837 10.63 -2.55 -1.71
C ALA A 837 10.11 -3.63 -2.68
N GLN A 838 9.39 -3.20 -3.73
CA GLN A 838 8.74 -4.09 -4.70
C GLN A 838 9.78 -4.88 -5.52
N ALA A 839 9.63 -6.20 -5.54
CA ALA A 839 10.31 -7.09 -6.50
C ALA A 839 9.35 -7.53 -7.61
N SER A 840 9.87 -7.99 -8.75
CA SER A 840 9.03 -8.53 -9.83
C SER A 840 9.70 -9.69 -10.56
N ALA A 841 8.90 -10.61 -11.07
CA ALA A 841 9.36 -11.74 -11.87
C ALA A 841 8.29 -12.18 -12.89
N THR A 842 8.75 -12.75 -14.00
CA THR A 842 7.90 -13.30 -15.07
C THR A 842 8.15 -14.80 -15.16
N PRO A 843 7.28 -15.68 -14.61
CA PRO A 843 7.39 -17.13 -14.77
C PRO A 843 7.57 -17.55 -16.22
N GLN A 844 8.35 -18.59 -16.47
CA GLN A 844 8.63 -19.09 -17.82
C GLN A 844 8.52 -20.61 -17.83
N ALA A 845 7.87 -21.16 -18.86
CA ALA A 845 7.70 -22.59 -19.01
C ALA A 845 9.06 -23.30 -18.95
N GLY A 846 9.25 -24.11 -17.92
CA GLY A 846 10.49 -24.83 -17.70
C GLY A 846 10.70 -25.83 -18.82
N THR A 847 11.88 -25.83 -19.44
CA THR A 847 12.30 -27.03 -20.16
C THR A 847 12.40 -28.16 -19.13
N SER A 848 11.80 -29.32 -19.40
CA SER A 848 11.92 -30.46 -18.50
C SER A 848 13.35 -31.03 -18.55
N ILE A 849 13.80 -31.66 -17.47
CA ILE A 849 15.04 -32.47 -17.56
C ILE A 849 14.86 -33.58 -18.60
N PRO A 850 15.95 -34.05 -19.26
CA PRO A 850 15.83 -35.02 -20.33
C PRO A 850 15.11 -36.31 -19.91
N GLY A 851 14.34 -36.93 -20.80
CA GLY A 851 13.60 -38.16 -20.52
C GLY A 851 14.49 -39.37 -20.19
N VAL A 852 13.88 -40.45 -19.69
CA VAL A 852 14.61 -41.69 -19.39
C VAL A 852 15.35 -42.23 -20.63
N LEU A 853 16.54 -42.77 -20.40
CA LEU A 853 17.37 -43.43 -21.40
C LEU A 853 17.94 -44.75 -20.86
N THR A 854 18.10 -45.71 -21.75
CA THR A 854 18.70 -47.01 -21.41
C THR A 854 20.08 -47.10 -22.06
N LEU A 855 21.09 -47.37 -21.24
CA LEU A 855 22.46 -47.67 -21.66
C LEU A 855 22.62 -49.20 -21.82
N THR A 856 23.28 -49.59 -22.89
CA THR A 856 23.87 -50.91 -23.10
C THR A 856 25.37 -50.77 -23.33
N GLY A 857 26.14 -51.79 -22.95
CA GLY A 857 27.59 -51.79 -23.10
C GLY A 857 28.11 -53.17 -23.44
N THR A 858 29.07 -53.25 -24.37
CA THR A 858 29.72 -54.47 -24.80
C THR A 858 31.23 -54.39 -24.56
N ALA A 859 31.79 -55.49 -24.05
CA ALA A 859 33.22 -55.63 -23.80
C ALA A 859 33.97 -55.86 -25.13
N GLY A 860 35.11 -55.20 -25.29
CA GLY A 860 36.08 -55.46 -26.35
C GLY A 860 37.51 -55.49 -25.79
N ASN A 861 38.49 -55.69 -26.67
CA ASN A 861 39.90 -55.73 -26.28
C ASN A 861 40.35 -54.35 -25.78
N ASN A 862 40.68 -54.22 -24.49
CA ASN A 862 41.10 -52.94 -23.90
C ASN A 862 40.12 -51.78 -24.17
N GLN A 863 38.82 -52.10 -24.36
CA GLN A 863 37.79 -51.10 -24.60
C GLN A 863 36.41 -51.54 -24.11
N ALA A 864 35.56 -50.56 -23.79
CA ALA A 864 34.13 -50.74 -23.63
C ALA A 864 33.40 -49.93 -24.71
N VAL A 865 32.56 -50.59 -25.53
CA VAL A 865 31.71 -49.91 -26.50
C VAL A 865 30.33 -49.71 -25.85
N LEU A 866 29.88 -48.47 -25.80
CA LEU A 866 28.67 -48.05 -25.11
C LEU A 866 27.68 -47.48 -26.12
N THR A 867 26.41 -47.85 -26.01
CA THR A 867 25.31 -47.38 -26.86
C THR A 867 24.07 -47.14 -26.01
N TRP A 868 23.33 -46.06 -26.27
CA TRP A 868 22.13 -45.73 -25.49
C TRP A 868 20.97 -45.26 -26.35
N THR A 869 19.75 -45.34 -25.82
CA THR A 869 18.56 -44.77 -26.47
C THR A 869 18.58 -43.25 -26.39
N ALA A 870 18.02 -42.58 -27.40
CA ALA A 870 17.82 -41.14 -27.35
C ALA A 870 16.90 -40.75 -26.17
N SER A 871 17.31 -39.74 -25.42
CA SER A 871 16.54 -39.15 -24.33
C SER A 871 15.72 -37.95 -24.84
N THR A 872 14.40 -37.99 -24.65
CA THR A 872 13.49 -36.91 -25.08
C THR A 872 13.86 -35.60 -24.38
N GLY A 873 14.22 -34.56 -25.14
CA GLY A 873 14.60 -33.25 -24.60
C GLY A 873 16.08 -33.12 -24.19
N ALA A 874 16.94 -34.11 -24.44
CA ALA A 874 18.38 -33.97 -24.28
C ALA A 874 18.99 -33.05 -25.35
N ALA A 875 19.84 -32.11 -24.93
CA ALA A 875 20.66 -31.30 -25.84
C ALA A 875 22.02 -31.95 -26.13
N SER A 876 22.56 -32.72 -25.16
CA SER A 876 23.79 -33.51 -25.31
C SER A 876 23.85 -34.63 -24.27
N TYR A 877 24.88 -35.47 -24.34
CA TYR A 877 25.14 -36.56 -23.41
C TYR A 877 26.56 -36.47 -22.82
N LYS A 878 26.73 -37.02 -21.63
CA LYS A 878 28.02 -37.31 -20.99
C LYS A 878 28.14 -38.80 -20.71
N VAL A 879 29.34 -39.36 -20.85
CA VAL A 879 29.66 -40.73 -20.43
C VAL A 879 30.47 -40.67 -19.15
N GLN A 880 30.02 -41.39 -18.13
CA GLN A 880 30.70 -41.51 -16.84
C GLN A 880 31.14 -42.95 -16.58
N ARG A 881 32.31 -43.12 -15.98
CA ARG A 881 32.90 -44.42 -15.60
C ARG A 881 33.33 -44.44 -14.14
N SER A 882 33.16 -45.56 -13.46
CA SER A 882 33.88 -45.88 -12.22
C SER A 882 34.49 -47.28 -12.24
N VAL A 883 35.54 -47.49 -11.44
CA VAL A 883 36.20 -48.80 -11.25
C VAL A 883 35.57 -49.49 -10.04
N ALA A 884 35.14 -50.75 -10.20
CA ALA A 884 34.77 -51.64 -9.09
C ALA A 884 33.91 -51.02 -7.96
N GLY A 885 32.90 -50.21 -8.31
CA GLY A 885 31.98 -49.59 -7.34
C GLY A 885 32.44 -48.26 -6.72
N GLY A 886 33.59 -47.71 -7.14
CA GLY A 886 34.04 -46.37 -6.74
C GLY A 886 33.25 -45.21 -7.37
N THR A 887 33.70 -43.98 -7.12
CA THR A 887 33.10 -42.74 -7.61
C THR A 887 33.18 -42.62 -9.14
N TYR A 888 32.12 -42.10 -9.77
CA TYR A 888 32.06 -41.86 -11.21
C TYR A 888 32.84 -40.61 -11.63
N ALA A 889 33.60 -40.71 -12.71
CA ALA A 889 34.26 -39.58 -13.39
C ALA A 889 33.73 -39.42 -14.83
N ASP A 890 33.63 -38.17 -15.32
CA ASP A 890 33.30 -37.86 -16.72
C ASP A 890 34.47 -38.33 -17.63
N LEU A 891 34.17 -39.20 -18.60
CA LEU A 891 35.11 -39.59 -19.67
C LEU A 891 34.95 -38.73 -20.92
N ALA A 892 33.72 -38.34 -21.22
CA ALA A 892 33.37 -37.48 -22.35
C ALA A 892 32.10 -36.70 -22.03
N THR A 893 31.99 -35.49 -22.58
CA THR A 893 30.88 -34.57 -22.37
C THR A 893 30.50 -33.89 -23.69
N GLY A 894 29.28 -33.35 -23.79
CA GLY A 894 28.83 -32.65 -24.99
C GLY A 894 28.56 -33.56 -26.20
N LEU A 895 28.44 -34.87 -26.01
CA LEU A 895 28.19 -35.83 -27.09
C LEU A 895 26.80 -35.63 -27.68
N THR A 896 26.69 -35.56 -29.01
CA THR A 896 25.40 -35.62 -29.72
C THR A 896 25.14 -37.00 -30.34
N ALA A 897 26.18 -37.82 -30.51
CA ALA A 897 26.07 -39.22 -30.88
C ALA A 897 25.53 -40.07 -29.71
N LEU A 898 24.79 -41.13 -30.04
CA LEU A 898 24.19 -42.08 -29.08
C LEU A 898 25.10 -43.30 -28.79
N THR A 899 26.41 -43.11 -28.98
CA THR A 899 27.43 -44.15 -28.82
C THR A 899 28.76 -43.52 -28.39
N TYR A 900 29.56 -44.28 -27.64
CA TYR A 900 30.90 -43.90 -27.21
C TYR A 900 31.75 -45.15 -27.00
N THR A 901 33.00 -45.13 -27.46
CA THR A 901 33.96 -46.19 -27.15
C THR A 901 34.98 -45.67 -26.15
N ASP A 902 34.98 -46.22 -24.95
CA ASP A 902 36.05 -45.99 -23.99
C ASP A 902 37.24 -46.91 -24.33
N ALA A 903 38.16 -46.39 -25.14
CA ALA A 903 39.42 -47.05 -25.49
C ALA A 903 40.48 -46.99 -24.37
N THR A 904 40.14 -46.51 -23.17
CA THR A 904 41.05 -46.47 -22.00
C THR A 904 40.72 -47.55 -20.96
N ALA A 905 39.73 -48.40 -21.24
CA ALA A 905 39.25 -49.42 -20.31
C ALA A 905 40.18 -50.67 -20.32
N VAL A 906 40.75 -51.05 -19.18
CA VAL A 906 41.74 -52.14 -19.10
C VAL A 906 41.07 -53.52 -19.02
N ASN A 907 41.60 -54.49 -19.76
CA ASN A 907 41.14 -55.88 -19.73
C ASN A 907 41.15 -56.48 -18.31
N GLY A 908 40.13 -57.28 -17.99
CA GLY A 908 39.96 -57.93 -16.69
C GLY A 908 39.51 -57.00 -15.56
N THR A 909 39.49 -55.68 -15.77
CA THR A 909 38.99 -54.70 -14.80
C THR A 909 37.51 -54.44 -15.03
N ALA A 910 36.68 -54.66 -14.02
CA ALA A 910 35.25 -54.37 -14.11
C ALA A 910 34.99 -52.86 -13.93
N TYR A 911 34.44 -52.23 -14.96
CA TYR A 911 34.06 -50.82 -14.94
C TYR A 911 32.55 -50.68 -14.99
N ASN A 912 32.00 -49.80 -14.15
CA ASN A 912 30.61 -49.41 -14.21
C ASN A 912 30.48 -48.14 -15.05
N TYR A 913 29.61 -48.17 -16.05
CA TYR A 913 29.32 -47.03 -16.91
C TYR A 913 27.89 -46.56 -16.71
N ARG A 914 27.69 -45.24 -16.81
CA ARG A 914 26.37 -44.62 -16.96
C ARG A 914 26.46 -43.42 -17.91
N VAL A 915 25.37 -43.13 -18.59
CA VAL A 915 25.24 -41.95 -19.45
C VAL A 915 24.37 -40.93 -18.74
N VAL A 916 24.77 -39.67 -18.84
CA VAL A 916 24.01 -38.52 -18.37
C VAL A 916 23.47 -37.80 -19.60
N ALA A 917 22.15 -37.83 -19.82
CA ALA A 917 21.50 -36.92 -20.75
C ALA A 917 21.46 -35.52 -20.12
N VAL A 918 21.79 -34.47 -20.87
CA VAL A 918 21.94 -33.09 -20.37
C VAL A 918 21.17 -32.11 -21.24
N ASN A 919 20.45 -31.19 -20.62
CA ASN A 919 19.97 -29.95 -21.24
C ASN A 919 20.13 -28.77 -20.25
N ALA A 920 19.60 -27.59 -20.62
CA ALA A 920 19.72 -26.38 -19.80
C ALA A 920 19.03 -26.49 -18.42
N SER A 921 18.04 -27.36 -18.27
CA SER A 921 17.28 -27.55 -17.02
C SER A 921 17.82 -28.65 -16.11
N GLY A 922 18.76 -29.46 -16.59
CA GLY A 922 19.39 -30.48 -15.75
C GLY A 922 19.73 -31.76 -16.48
N GLN A 923 19.74 -32.85 -15.72
CA GLN A 923 20.42 -34.08 -16.06
C GLN A 923 19.61 -35.32 -15.68
N THR A 924 19.57 -36.29 -16.58
CA THR A 924 18.95 -37.61 -16.32
C THR A 924 19.96 -38.71 -16.56
N LEU A 925 20.06 -39.62 -15.60
CA LEU A 925 20.98 -40.75 -15.63
C LEU A 925 20.33 -41.95 -16.31
N SER A 926 21.12 -42.68 -17.10
CA SER A 926 20.77 -44.03 -17.54
C SER A 926 20.82 -45.02 -16.38
N ASN A 927 20.34 -46.25 -16.63
CA ASN A 927 20.81 -47.41 -15.86
C ASN A 927 22.35 -47.52 -15.91
N VAL A 928 22.91 -48.16 -14.88
CA VAL A 928 24.32 -48.54 -14.87
C VAL A 928 24.52 -49.83 -15.67
N VAL A 929 25.60 -49.91 -16.45
CA VAL A 929 26.08 -51.16 -17.07
C VAL A 929 27.49 -51.44 -16.59
N THR A 930 27.71 -52.61 -15.99
CA THR A 930 29.05 -53.13 -15.74
C THR A 930 29.60 -53.75 -17.02
N VAL A 931 30.67 -53.17 -17.57
CA VAL A 931 31.45 -53.78 -18.65
C VAL A 931 32.83 -54.09 -18.10
N THR A 932 33.19 -55.37 -18.13
CA THR A 932 34.56 -55.83 -17.94
C THR A 932 35.15 -56.07 -19.33
N PRO A 933 35.99 -55.17 -19.87
CA PRO A 933 36.72 -55.45 -21.09
C PRO A 933 37.45 -56.77 -20.92
N THR A 934 37.35 -57.64 -21.93
CA THR A 934 38.07 -58.90 -21.97
C THR A 934 38.93 -58.89 -23.21
N ALA A 935 40.14 -59.41 -23.08
CA ALA A 935 40.90 -59.75 -24.27
C ALA A 935 40.04 -60.72 -25.11
N PRO A 936 39.98 -60.55 -26.44
CA PRO A 936 39.59 -61.62 -27.33
C PRO A 936 40.41 -62.87 -26.96
N PRO A 937 39.89 -64.08 -27.16
CA PRO A 937 40.68 -65.29 -26.99
C PRO A 937 41.76 -65.38 -28.10
N VAL A 938 42.80 -64.57 -27.96
CA VAL A 938 44.15 -64.93 -28.34
C VAL A 938 44.49 -66.08 -27.42
N THR A 939 44.43 -67.32 -27.92
CA THR A 939 45.14 -68.41 -27.25
C THR A 939 46.59 -67.98 -27.15
N THR A 940 47.07 -67.79 -25.93
CA THR A 940 48.46 -67.41 -25.66
C THR A 940 49.37 -68.29 -26.48
N GLY A 941 50.20 -67.66 -27.33
CA GLY A 941 50.82 -68.31 -28.46
C GLY A 941 51.42 -69.67 -28.15
N ALA A 942 50.99 -70.67 -28.91
CA ALA A 942 51.79 -71.87 -29.13
C ALA A 942 53.05 -71.56 -29.98
N LEU A 943 53.28 -70.32 -30.40
CA LEU A 943 54.49 -69.89 -31.10
C LEU A 943 55.13 -68.65 -30.43
N GLU A 944 56.44 -68.56 -30.55
CA GLU A 944 57.27 -67.37 -30.31
C GLU A 944 58.06 -67.06 -31.60
N VAL A 945 57.99 -65.83 -32.10
CA VAL A 945 58.88 -65.37 -33.18
C VAL A 945 60.09 -64.68 -32.57
N GLN A 946 61.26 -65.23 -32.88
CA GLN A 946 62.54 -64.62 -32.61
C GLN A 946 63.05 -63.92 -33.85
N TYR A 947 63.49 -62.68 -33.71
CA TYR A 947 64.00 -61.84 -34.79
C TYR A 947 65.46 -61.49 -34.54
N ARG A 948 66.20 -61.34 -35.64
CA ARG A 948 67.42 -60.54 -35.69
C ARG A 948 67.52 -59.77 -37.01
N ASN A 949 68.10 -58.59 -36.94
CA ASN A 949 68.53 -57.84 -38.11
C ASN A 949 69.74 -58.53 -38.75
N GLY A 950 69.64 -58.88 -40.04
CA GLY A 950 70.74 -59.44 -40.82
C GLY A 950 71.72 -58.40 -41.35
N GLY A 951 71.37 -57.12 -41.30
CA GLY A 951 72.17 -55.99 -41.77
C GLY A 951 72.83 -55.22 -40.62
N SER A 952 73.81 -54.38 -40.94
CA SER A 952 74.60 -53.61 -39.96
C SER A 952 74.28 -52.12 -39.92
N GLY A 953 73.23 -51.65 -40.60
CA GLY A 953 72.89 -50.22 -40.72
C GLY A 953 71.39 -49.97 -40.78
N THR A 954 71.00 -48.74 -40.47
CA THR A 954 69.58 -48.30 -40.42
C THR A 954 69.07 -47.73 -41.74
N SER A 955 69.94 -47.53 -42.74
CA SER A 955 69.53 -47.19 -44.10
C SER A 955 70.34 -48.00 -45.10
N GLY A 956 69.67 -48.46 -46.17
CA GLY A 956 70.26 -49.29 -47.21
C GLY A 956 69.22 -49.66 -48.27
N ASN A 957 69.68 -50.13 -49.43
CA ASN A 957 68.82 -50.50 -50.56
C ASN A 957 68.15 -51.88 -50.43
N ALA A 958 68.44 -52.62 -49.36
CA ALA A 958 67.75 -53.86 -49.02
C ALA A 958 67.59 -54.00 -47.50
N VAL A 959 66.42 -54.49 -47.08
CA VAL A 959 66.09 -54.86 -45.70
C VAL A 959 66.28 -56.37 -45.56
N THR A 960 66.97 -56.83 -44.53
CA THR A 960 67.38 -58.24 -44.37
C THR A 960 66.88 -58.86 -43.05
N PRO A 961 65.56 -59.02 -42.87
CA PRO A 961 65.03 -59.52 -41.63
C PRO A 961 65.23 -61.04 -41.53
N GLN A 962 65.74 -61.51 -40.39
CA GLN A 962 65.94 -62.93 -40.14
C GLN A 962 65.07 -63.40 -38.99
N PHE A 963 64.48 -64.58 -39.12
CA PHE A 963 63.51 -65.14 -38.20
C PHE A 963 63.90 -66.55 -37.74
N ASN A 964 63.52 -66.90 -36.53
CA ASN A 964 63.44 -68.26 -36.01
C ASN A 964 62.09 -68.37 -35.30
N ILE A 965 61.28 -69.36 -35.66
CA ILE A 965 59.94 -69.53 -35.10
C ILE A 965 59.99 -70.75 -34.19
N LYS A 966 59.69 -70.55 -32.91
CA LYS A 966 59.67 -71.61 -31.90
C LYS A 966 58.25 -71.95 -31.52
N ASN A 967 57.93 -73.23 -31.39
CA ASN A 967 56.69 -73.68 -30.80
C ASN A 967 56.82 -73.69 -29.28
N THR A 968 56.14 -72.76 -28.62
CA THR A 968 56.05 -72.60 -27.16
C THR A 968 54.86 -73.33 -26.55
N GLY A 969 53.99 -73.91 -27.39
CA GLY A 969 52.84 -74.70 -26.97
C GLY A 969 53.17 -76.15 -26.64
N THR A 970 52.13 -76.91 -26.29
CA THR A 970 52.20 -78.33 -25.89
C THR A 970 51.83 -79.32 -27.01
N THR A 971 51.40 -78.82 -28.17
CA THR A 971 51.03 -79.61 -29.35
C THR A 971 51.81 -79.17 -30.58
N ALA A 972 51.96 -80.05 -31.57
CA ALA A 972 52.63 -79.71 -32.83
C ALA A 972 51.79 -78.74 -33.69
N VAL A 973 52.45 -77.79 -34.35
CA VAL A 973 51.84 -76.78 -35.23
C VAL A 973 52.26 -77.05 -36.68
N ASP A 974 51.31 -77.20 -37.60
CA ASP A 974 51.61 -77.32 -39.03
C ASP A 974 52.12 -75.98 -39.58
N LEU A 975 53.34 -75.93 -40.12
CA LEU A 975 53.94 -74.68 -40.60
C LEU A 975 53.21 -74.12 -41.82
N SER A 976 52.49 -74.95 -42.59
CA SER A 976 51.70 -74.46 -43.73
C SER A 976 50.52 -73.58 -43.32
N GLN A 977 50.11 -73.63 -42.06
CA GLN A 977 49.13 -72.73 -41.46
C GLN A 977 49.75 -71.48 -40.83
N VAL A 978 51.09 -71.39 -40.76
CA VAL A 978 51.79 -70.30 -40.10
C VAL A 978 52.13 -69.18 -41.10
N LYS A 979 51.75 -67.96 -40.73
CA LYS A 979 52.18 -66.72 -41.39
C LYS A 979 52.91 -65.82 -40.39
N VAL A 980 53.97 -65.15 -40.81
CA VAL A 980 54.77 -64.21 -39.99
C VAL A 980 54.80 -62.86 -40.67
N ARG A 981 54.50 -61.77 -39.97
CA ARG A 981 54.45 -60.40 -40.53
C ARG A 981 55.49 -59.48 -39.94
N TYR A 982 56.22 -58.80 -40.83
CA TYR A 982 57.20 -57.77 -40.52
C TYR A 982 56.72 -56.44 -41.10
N TYR A 983 56.42 -55.48 -40.24
CA TYR A 983 55.80 -54.19 -40.53
C TYR A 983 56.85 -53.09 -40.66
N PHE A 984 56.74 -52.28 -41.71
CA PHE A 984 57.74 -51.30 -42.12
C PHE A 984 57.07 -50.13 -42.89
N THR A 985 57.77 -49.03 -43.10
CA THR A 985 57.35 -47.95 -44.01
C THR A 985 58.05 -48.13 -45.35
N LYS A 986 57.29 -48.05 -46.46
CA LYS A 986 57.81 -48.30 -47.81
C LYS A 986 58.72 -47.18 -48.31
N ASP A 987 58.64 -46.00 -47.68
CA ASP A 987 59.24 -44.69 -48.02
C ASP A 987 59.07 -44.22 -49.48
N SER A 988 58.36 -44.96 -50.32
CA SER A 988 58.24 -44.71 -51.76
C SER A 988 57.15 -45.57 -52.39
N ALA A 989 56.64 -45.16 -53.56
CA ALA A 989 55.65 -45.93 -54.30
C ALA A 989 56.22 -47.22 -54.95
N SER A 990 57.54 -47.34 -55.17
CA SER A 990 58.15 -48.43 -55.95
C SER A 990 57.76 -49.81 -55.45
N ASP A 991 57.44 -50.73 -56.37
CA ASP A 991 57.21 -52.14 -56.04
C ASP A 991 58.44 -52.80 -55.40
N LEU A 992 58.18 -53.88 -54.66
CA LEU A 992 59.15 -54.60 -53.83
C LEU A 992 59.33 -56.03 -54.33
N SER A 993 60.55 -56.56 -54.17
CA SER A 993 60.88 -57.97 -54.43
C SER A 993 61.47 -58.61 -53.17
N PHE A 994 61.11 -59.87 -52.90
CA PHE A 994 61.59 -60.66 -51.77
C PHE A 994 62.35 -61.91 -52.23
N TRP A 995 63.39 -62.27 -51.47
CA TRP A 995 64.16 -63.49 -51.59
C TRP A 995 64.35 -64.15 -50.22
N CYS A 996 64.20 -65.47 -50.15
CA CYS A 996 64.62 -66.27 -48.99
C CYS A 996 66.04 -66.80 -49.27
N ASP A 997 67.04 -66.09 -48.77
CA ASP A 997 68.46 -66.39 -49.05
C ASP A 997 68.89 -67.74 -48.42
N TYR A 998 68.31 -68.11 -47.27
CA TYR A 998 68.50 -69.41 -46.63
C TYR A 998 67.37 -69.73 -45.65
N ALA A 999 66.86 -70.97 -45.64
CA ALA A 999 66.03 -71.48 -44.55
C ALA A 999 66.38 -72.93 -44.22
N GLN A 1000 66.49 -73.27 -42.93
CA GLN A 1000 66.79 -74.63 -42.48
C GLN A 1000 65.65 -75.62 -42.77
N ILE A 1001 64.41 -75.15 -42.84
CA ILE A 1001 63.22 -75.86 -43.35
C ILE A 1001 63.12 -75.88 -44.90
N GLY A 1002 64.17 -75.43 -45.59
CA GLY A 1002 64.30 -75.37 -47.05
C GLY A 1002 63.72 -74.08 -47.66
N SER A 1003 64.56 -73.25 -48.28
CA SER A 1003 64.13 -71.95 -48.86
C SER A 1003 63.00 -72.06 -49.88
N ALA A 1004 62.91 -73.16 -50.64
CA ALA A 1004 61.83 -73.39 -51.61
C ALA A 1004 60.43 -73.57 -50.97
N ASN A 1005 60.40 -73.94 -49.68
CA ASN A 1005 59.19 -74.04 -48.88
C ASN A 1005 58.77 -72.70 -48.26
N VAL A 1006 59.60 -71.66 -48.32
CA VAL A 1006 59.27 -70.31 -47.85
C VAL A 1006 58.64 -69.53 -49.00
N GLU A 1007 57.52 -68.87 -48.73
CA GLU A 1007 56.84 -67.95 -49.64
C GLU A 1007 56.63 -66.61 -48.95
N ALA A 1008 56.58 -65.51 -49.69
CA ALA A 1008 56.28 -64.21 -49.10
C ALA A 1008 55.60 -63.25 -50.08
N HIS A 1009 54.86 -62.29 -49.52
CA HIS A 1009 54.23 -61.20 -50.27
C HIS A 1009 54.18 -59.93 -49.42
N PHE A 1010 53.98 -58.78 -50.07
CA PHE A 1010 53.84 -57.48 -49.42
C PHE A 1010 52.39 -57.03 -49.41
N VAL A 1011 51.95 -56.41 -48.32
CA VAL A 1011 50.58 -55.92 -48.14
C VAL A 1011 50.63 -54.48 -47.63
N THR A 1012 49.94 -53.57 -48.31
CA THR A 1012 49.76 -52.18 -47.89
C THR A 1012 48.80 -52.10 -46.70
N VAL A 1013 49.09 -51.21 -45.76
CA VAL A 1013 48.28 -50.88 -44.58
C VAL A 1013 47.73 -49.46 -44.80
N ASP A 1014 46.44 -49.35 -45.10
CA ASP A 1014 45.75 -48.06 -45.34
C ASP A 1014 44.47 -47.96 -44.47
N PRO A 1015 44.33 -46.95 -43.59
CA PRO A 1015 45.35 -45.95 -43.25
C PRO A 1015 46.56 -46.60 -42.56
N ALA A 1016 47.74 -46.04 -42.78
CA ALA A 1016 48.98 -46.49 -42.15
C ALA A 1016 48.84 -46.51 -40.61
N LYS A 1017 49.33 -47.58 -39.99
CA LYS A 1017 49.24 -47.76 -38.53
C LYS A 1017 50.58 -47.51 -37.88
N GLY A 1018 50.60 -46.62 -36.89
CA GLY A 1018 51.83 -46.18 -36.24
C GLY A 1018 52.84 -45.68 -37.28
N THR A 1019 53.97 -46.37 -37.39
CA THR A 1019 55.03 -46.12 -38.37
C THR A 1019 55.19 -47.27 -39.37
N ALA A 1020 54.06 -47.87 -39.77
CA ALA A 1020 54.02 -48.90 -40.81
C ALA A 1020 52.87 -48.63 -41.80
N ASP A 1021 53.26 -48.40 -43.07
CA ASP A 1021 52.34 -48.34 -44.22
C ASP A 1021 52.29 -49.67 -45.00
N THR A 1022 53.16 -50.63 -44.66
CA THR A 1022 53.34 -51.90 -45.37
C THR A 1022 53.76 -53.01 -44.41
N TYR A 1023 53.45 -54.27 -44.72
CA TYR A 1023 54.15 -55.41 -44.14
C TYR A 1023 54.55 -56.47 -45.16
N LEU A 1024 55.64 -57.18 -44.85
CA LEU A 1024 56.07 -58.41 -45.47
C LEU A 1024 55.41 -59.56 -44.71
N GLU A 1025 54.53 -60.33 -45.37
CA GLU A 1025 54.03 -61.59 -44.83
C GLU A 1025 54.82 -62.76 -45.42
N ILE A 1026 55.52 -63.50 -44.55
CA ILE A 1026 56.16 -64.78 -44.86
C ILE A 1026 55.21 -65.91 -44.47
N GLY A 1027 55.11 -66.92 -45.33
CA GLY A 1027 54.44 -68.18 -45.01
C GLY A 1027 55.24 -69.39 -45.48
N PHE A 1028 54.70 -70.57 -45.22
CA PHE A 1028 55.34 -71.84 -45.56
C PHE A 1028 54.42 -72.74 -46.37
N LYS A 1029 55.01 -73.51 -47.28
CA LYS A 1029 54.32 -74.57 -48.03
C LYS A 1029 54.28 -75.86 -47.19
N SER A 1030 53.38 -76.77 -47.50
CA SER A 1030 53.24 -78.08 -46.82
C SER A 1030 54.54 -78.90 -46.77
N GLY A 1031 55.46 -78.69 -47.71
CA GLY A 1031 56.82 -79.28 -47.70
C GLY A 1031 57.72 -78.86 -46.53
N ALA A 1032 57.35 -77.82 -45.76
CA ALA A 1032 58.04 -77.44 -44.52
C ALA A 1032 57.71 -78.38 -43.33
N GLY A 1033 56.63 -79.16 -43.41
CA GLY A 1033 56.19 -80.06 -42.34
C GLY A 1033 55.58 -79.35 -41.13
N SER A 1034 55.58 -80.02 -39.98
CA SER A 1034 55.04 -79.50 -38.72
C SER A 1034 56.12 -79.32 -37.66
N LEU A 1035 55.93 -78.29 -36.83
CA LEU A 1035 56.81 -77.90 -35.76
C LEU A 1035 56.29 -78.48 -34.44
N ALA A 1036 56.98 -79.50 -33.91
CA ALA A 1036 56.61 -80.15 -32.65
C ALA A 1036 56.67 -79.18 -31.44
N ALA A 1037 55.94 -79.51 -30.38
CA ALA A 1037 55.97 -78.77 -29.11
C ALA A 1037 57.41 -78.58 -28.59
N GLY A 1038 57.79 -77.34 -28.28
CA GLY A 1038 59.14 -76.97 -27.85
C GLY A 1038 60.19 -76.81 -28.96
N ALA A 1039 59.92 -77.29 -30.19
CA ALA A 1039 60.87 -77.24 -31.31
C ALA A 1039 60.87 -75.87 -32.02
N GLU A 1040 61.89 -75.61 -32.82
CA GLU A 1040 62.02 -74.36 -33.60
C GLU A 1040 62.41 -74.62 -35.07
N THR A 1041 62.06 -73.69 -35.97
CA THR A 1041 62.33 -73.80 -37.41
C THR A 1041 63.80 -73.77 -37.76
N GLY A 1042 64.65 -73.30 -36.85
CA GLY A 1042 65.95 -72.76 -37.19
C GLY A 1042 65.83 -71.47 -37.99
N ILE A 1043 66.97 -70.97 -38.44
CA ILE A 1043 67.07 -69.69 -39.12
C ILE A 1043 66.40 -69.68 -40.50
N ILE A 1044 65.58 -68.65 -40.73
CA ILE A 1044 65.01 -68.22 -42.00
C ILE A 1044 65.56 -66.81 -42.29
N GLN A 1045 66.35 -66.67 -43.36
CA GLN A 1045 66.95 -65.42 -43.79
C GLN A 1045 66.13 -64.82 -44.94
N GLY A 1046 65.34 -63.80 -44.63
CA GLY A 1046 64.66 -62.99 -45.64
C GLY A 1046 65.52 -61.81 -46.07
N ARG A 1047 65.35 -61.40 -47.33
CA ARG A 1047 65.85 -60.14 -47.86
C ARG A 1047 64.84 -59.56 -48.84
N PHE A 1048 64.62 -58.26 -48.78
CA PHE A 1048 63.83 -57.56 -49.79
C PHE A 1048 64.40 -56.19 -50.15
N SER A 1049 64.08 -55.73 -51.36
CA SER A 1049 64.46 -54.40 -51.85
C SER A 1049 63.30 -53.75 -52.62
N LYS A 1050 63.39 -52.44 -52.82
CA LYS A 1050 62.62 -51.73 -53.83
C LYS A 1050 63.17 -52.12 -55.20
N ASN A 1051 62.32 -52.34 -56.19
CA ASN A 1051 62.73 -52.77 -57.54
C ASN A 1051 63.62 -51.73 -58.25
N ASN A 1052 63.52 -50.45 -57.85
CA ASN A 1052 64.39 -49.35 -58.30
C ASN A 1052 65.70 -49.21 -57.47
N TRP A 1053 65.92 -50.07 -56.48
CA TRP A 1053 67.07 -50.09 -55.57
C TRP A 1053 67.34 -48.78 -54.80
N THR A 1054 66.34 -47.92 -54.60
CA THR A 1054 66.48 -46.79 -53.66
C THR A 1054 66.53 -47.28 -52.22
N ASN A 1055 67.14 -46.50 -51.32
CA ASN A 1055 67.27 -46.87 -49.92
C ASN A 1055 65.92 -46.89 -49.19
N PHE A 1056 65.85 -47.70 -48.14
CA PHE A 1056 64.90 -47.58 -47.04
C PHE A 1056 65.48 -46.73 -45.90
N ASP A 1057 64.61 -46.11 -45.11
CA ASP A 1057 64.93 -45.61 -43.78
C ASP A 1057 64.32 -46.52 -42.71
N GLN A 1058 65.05 -47.56 -42.30
CA GLN A 1058 64.57 -48.53 -41.32
C GLN A 1058 64.42 -47.92 -39.91
N THR A 1059 64.80 -46.66 -39.67
CA THR A 1059 64.58 -46.04 -38.35
C THR A 1059 63.10 -45.76 -38.06
N ASN A 1060 62.26 -45.67 -39.10
CA ASN A 1060 60.82 -45.53 -38.96
C ASN A 1060 60.08 -46.89 -38.93
N ASP A 1061 60.74 -48.01 -39.25
CA ASP A 1061 60.07 -49.31 -39.38
C ASP A 1061 59.62 -49.89 -38.04
N TYR A 1062 58.32 -50.15 -37.88
CA TYR A 1062 57.77 -50.68 -36.62
C TYR A 1062 58.46 -51.96 -36.14
N SER A 1063 58.66 -52.94 -37.04
CA SER A 1063 59.27 -54.24 -36.70
C SER A 1063 60.80 -54.20 -36.63
N PHE A 1064 61.45 -53.08 -36.99
CA PHE A 1064 62.91 -52.97 -36.98
C PHE A 1064 63.44 -52.59 -35.60
N ASP A 1065 64.63 -53.10 -35.29
CA ASP A 1065 65.49 -52.63 -34.22
C ASP A 1065 66.93 -53.00 -34.56
N ALA A 1066 67.77 -51.98 -34.77
CA ALA A 1066 69.17 -52.15 -35.16
C ALA A 1066 70.02 -52.88 -34.10
N SER A 1067 69.59 -52.88 -32.82
CA SER A 1067 70.31 -53.55 -31.74
C SER A 1067 70.14 -55.08 -31.76
N LYS A 1068 69.17 -55.60 -32.54
CA LYS A 1068 68.85 -57.03 -32.62
C LYS A 1068 69.81 -57.80 -33.52
N THR A 1069 71.09 -57.80 -33.18
CA THR A 1069 72.15 -58.49 -33.94
C THR A 1069 72.21 -60.00 -33.68
N ALA A 1070 71.49 -60.49 -32.67
CA ALA A 1070 71.31 -61.91 -32.35
C ALA A 1070 69.82 -62.22 -32.17
N PHE A 1071 69.43 -63.50 -32.35
CA PHE A 1071 68.04 -63.91 -32.20
C PHE A 1071 67.53 -63.67 -30.78
N SER A 1072 66.42 -62.95 -30.70
CA SER A 1072 65.69 -62.74 -29.45
C SER A 1072 64.19 -62.69 -29.74
N ALA A 1073 63.38 -63.13 -28.78
CA ALA A 1073 61.93 -63.02 -28.85
C ALA A 1073 61.53 -61.57 -29.15
N TRP A 1074 60.78 -61.36 -30.23
CA TRP A 1074 60.48 -60.02 -30.73
C TRP A 1074 59.00 -59.92 -31.04
N ASN A 1075 58.27 -59.27 -30.14
CA ASN A 1075 56.82 -59.13 -30.24
C ASN A 1075 56.38 -58.08 -31.26
N LYS A 1076 57.29 -57.28 -31.83
CA LYS A 1076 56.95 -56.38 -32.95
C LYS A 1076 56.94 -57.08 -34.32
N VAL A 1077 57.22 -58.38 -34.36
CA VAL A 1077 57.00 -59.24 -35.53
C VAL A 1077 55.93 -60.23 -35.12
N THR A 1078 54.82 -60.26 -35.85
CA THR A 1078 53.68 -61.10 -35.48
C THR A 1078 53.75 -62.47 -36.14
N ALA A 1079 53.18 -63.49 -35.51
CA ALA A 1079 52.86 -64.76 -36.15
C ALA A 1079 51.39 -65.10 -35.97
N TYR A 1080 50.83 -65.77 -36.97
CA TYR A 1080 49.45 -66.23 -37.02
C TYR A 1080 49.43 -67.72 -37.31
N ILE A 1081 48.51 -68.44 -36.70
CA ILE A 1081 48.19 -69.83 -37.07
C ILE A 1081 46.78 -69.81 -37.65
N SER A 1082 46.61 -70.27 -38.90
CA SER A 1082 45.33 -70.23 -39.63
C SER A 1082 44.65 -68.86 -39.60
N GLY A 1083 45.43 -67.78 -39.70
CA GLY A 1083 44.95 -66.40 -39.73
C GLY A 1083 44.65 -65.77 -38.35
N VAL A 1084 44.73 -66.53 -37.25
CA VAL A 1084 44.57 -66.00 -35.88
C VAL A 1084 45.94 -65.63 -35.32
N ASN A 1085 46.10 -64.41 -34.79
CA ASN A 1085 47.36 -63.97 -34.18
C ASN A 1085 47.69 -64.90 -33.00
N ALA A 1086 48.85 -65.54 -33.08
CA ALA A 1086 49.42 -66.40 -32.04
C ALA A 1086 50.58 -65.70 -31.30
N TRP A 1087 51.35 -64.84 -31.96
CA TRP A 1087 52.48 -64.14 -31.35
C TRP A 1087 52.57 -62.70 -31.83
N GLY A 1088 53.01 -61.82 -30.92
CA GLY A 1088 53.35 -60.45 -31.24
C GLY A 1088 52.15 -59.50 -31.28
N ILE A 1089 52.45 -58.23 -31.53
CA ILE A 1089 51.56 -57.08 -31.49
C ILE A 1089 51.66 -56.40 -32.87
N GLU A 1090 50.51 -56.11 -33.48
CA GLU A 1090 50.43 -55.32 -34.71
C GLU A 1090 50.73 -53.83 -34.41
N PRO A 1091 51.24 -53.05 -35.39
CA PRO A 1091 51.42 -51.60 -35.27
C PRO A 1091 50.11 -50.81 -35.12
#